data_AF-A0A914PEX4-F1
#
_entry.id   AF-A0A914PEX4-F1
#
_cell.length_a   1.000
_cell.length_b   1.000
_cell.length_c   1.000
_cell.angle_alpha   90.00
_cell.angle_beta   90.00
_cell.angle_gamma   90.00
#
_symmetry.space_group_name_H-M   'P 1'
#
loop_
_entity.id
_entity.type
_entity.pdbx_description
1 polymer ?
#
loop_
_entity_poly.entity_id
_entity_poly.type
_entity_poly.pdbx_seq_one_letter_code
_entity_poly.pdbx_strand_id
1 'polypeptide(L)'
;MKALILDVTGHHDEAVELSRTAVKNDVKSHVCWHIFGMVMRSDRKYGEAVKALKMALHLSPDNPQILRDLALVQAHIRDFKGFQLTRYTLLRLKPNNRQAWMGFIVSAYLAKDYDLALKGIQEYRKPLLQNVVANSPELFEVLQIEIRIYEESDRPETALDLALNPISRFLDQTVCHETRGRLFMRIGRMEDAADEYKALIKRNPEKVDYFMCYEKCKELDQPGKEVERLELYDDITKRVKKTLYPKIAPLFFTTGREFNRRLITVIIEGLRLGLPSLFQTLRPLYDDKEKVNLIHNLMTVFIENIEKNGEDNVHLDSSTSPENPTTVMWTYYFIAHHFDALKDYEKATVFVQKAITHTPTVVELYSCLARIKKHAGDMITAMEYAKRAHELDTADRYVNCKLVKYLMRCGKYEEALDYAGKFTKETIDALTSLVDMQSLWIEVELAYSLYRRGQLGPSLKVCHTIEEQFTSFYDDQYDFHSYCMRKATICGYADLIKTSDNIRNHRAYIKAANLATRIYLELDDRKNKPEKDGGKEVNTQKQESAQERKERRKQNKAKVVQKATEGKKDDSKDGLKYLIDNNAGADYLKANDFVESASTFVGHLLELDVKDLHYYQYAFEVYRRKGKILIMTKLIVKAFARHPLNRDFVKLFLEYVEYLEKNPVEDVTKQITDAVIKKITGDRDLSTYKAELEKILAQ
;
A
#
# COMPACT_ATOMS: atom_id res chain seq x y z
N MET A 1 12.98 6.54 -39.00
CA MET A 1 14.21 6.70 -38.18
C MET A 1 14.27 8.03 -37.45
N LYS A 2 14.09 9.19 -38.13
CA LYS A 2 14.06 10.52 -37.48
C LYS A 2 13.15 10.59 -36.24
N ALA A 3 11.94 10.05 -36.34
CA ALA A 3 10.98 10.00 -35.22
C ALA A 3 11.56 9.32 -33.96
N LEU A 4 12.27 8.20 -34.12
CA LEU A 4 12.87 7.48 -32.98
C LEU A 4 14.00 8.29 -32.33
N ILE A 5 14.80 9.00 -33.13
CA ILE A 5 15.86 9.87 -32.61
C ILE A 5 15.24 11.02 -31.82
N LEU A 6 14.20 11.66 -32.36
CA LEU A 6 13.48 12.74 -31.69
C LEU A 6 12.88 12.31 -30.35
N ASP A 7 12.28 11.11 -30.33
CA ASP A 7 11.74 10.48 -29.12
C ASP A 7 12.82 10.31 -28.05
N VAL A 8 13.99 9.78 -28.40
CA VAL A 8 15.13 9.61 -27.47
C VAL A 8 15.70 10.95 -27.02
N THR A 9 15.64 11.99 -27.87
CA THR A 9 16.06 13.35 -27.52
C THR A 9 14.98 14.18 -26.80
N GLY A 10 13.88 13.56 -26.34
CA GLY A 10 12.83 14.18 -25.54
C GLY A 10 11.76 14.98 -26.31
N HIS A 11 11.76 14.93 -27.65
CA HIS A 11 10.77 15.60 -28.49
C HIS A 11 9.64 14.61 -28.86
N HIS A 12 8.88 14.17 -27.84
CA HIS A 12 7.89 13.08 -27.97
C HIS A 12 6.72 13.42 -28.92
N ASP A 13 6.15 14.63 -28.83
CA ASP A 13 5.01 15.02 -29.66
C ASP A 13 5.37 15.02 -31.16
N GLU A 14 6.52 15.60 -31.51
CA GLU A 14 7.04 15.59 -32.88
C GLU A 14 7.34 14.17 -33.37
N ALA A 15 7.86 13.31 -32.49
CA ALA A 15 8.11 11.90 -32.81
C ALA A 15 6.82 11.15 -33.13
N VAL A 16 5.74 11.40 -32.38
CA VAL A 16 4.42 10.81 -32.62
C VAL A 16 3.87 11.26 -33.99
N GLU A 17 3.93 12.55 -34.32
CA GLU A 17 3.45 13.04 -35.61
C GLU A 17 4.28 12.52 -36.79
N LEU A 18 5.60 12.52 -36.65
CA LEU A 18 6.52 12.02 -37.69
C LEU A 18 6.40 10.50 -37.90
N SER A 19 6.12 9.75 -36.84
CA SER A 19 5.90 8.31 -36.97
C SER A 19 4.55 8.00 -37.64
N ARG A 20 3.49 8.77 -37.37
CA ARG A 20 2.19 8.66 -38.08
C ARG A 20 2.34 8.99 -39.57
N THR A 21 3.08 10.04 -39.91
CA THR A 21 3.32 10.41 -41.32
C THR A 21 4.19 9.38 -42.04
N ALA A 22 5.18 8.79 -41.37
CA ALA A 22 5.98 7.70 -41.93
C ALA A 22 5.13 6.49 -42.33
N VAL A 23 4.20 6.07 -41.46
CA VAL A 23 3.27 4.97 -41.75
C VAL A 23 2.31 5.32 -42.89
N LYS A 24 1.82 6.56 -42.96
CA LYS A 24 0.95 7.01 -44.07
C LYS A 24 1.67 6.98 -45.41
N ASN A 25 2.95 7.35 -45.44
CA ASN A 25 3.75 7.40 -46.66
C ASN A 25 4.14 5.99 -47.16
N ASP A 26 4.38 5.05 -46.24
CA ASP A 26 4.66 3.66 -46.59
C ASP A 26 3.99 2.68 -45.63
N VAL A 27 2.77 2.28 -46.00
CA VAL A 27 1.92 1.36 -45.24
C VAL A 27 2.43 -0.09 -45.32
N LYS A 28 3.26 -0.43 -46.31
CA LYS A 28 3.75 -1.81 -46.54
C LYS A 28 5.11 -2.07 -45.90
N SER A 29 5.76 -1.06 -45.35
CA SER A 29 7.05 -1.21 -44.66
C SER A 29 6.87 -1.66 -43.22
N HIS A 30 7.40 -2.85 -42.91
CA HIS A 30 7.47 -3.36 -41.54
C HIS A 30 8.29 -2.44 -40.62
N VAL A 31 9.30 -1.74 -41.16
CA VAL A 31 10.16 -0.81 -40.42
C VAL A 31 9.36 0.41 -39.95
N CYS A 32 8.52 0.98 -40.83
CA CYS A 32 7.66 2.12 -40.46
C CYS A 32 6.70 1.76 -39.33
N TRP A 33 6.06 0.60 -39.42
CA TRP A 33 5.17 0.09 -38.36
C TRP A 33 5.90 -0.26 -37.07
N HIS A 34 7.11 -0.82 -37.15
CA HIS A 34 7.92 -1.13 -35.97
C HIS A 34 8.34 0.15 -35.24
N ILE A 35 8.82 1.16 -35.96
CA ILE A 35 9.17 2.47 -35.37
C ILE A 35 7.95 3.14 -34.76
N PHE A 36 6.79 3.11 -35.44
CA PHE A 36 5.54 3.64 -34.90
C PHE A 36 5.16 2.94 -33.58
N GLY A 37 5.28 1.60 -33.52
CA GLY A 37 5.07 0.84 -32.29
C GLY A 37 6.04 1.21 -31.16
N MET A 38 7.32 1.44 -31.47
CA MET A 38 8.31 1.86 -30.48
C MET A 38 8.03 3.25 -29.91
N VAL A 39 7.67 4.22 -30.77
CA VAL A 39 7.33 5.59 -30.34
C VAL A 39 6.05 5.58 -29.49
N MET A 40 5.01 4.84 -29.91
CA MET A 40 3.78 4.70 -29.12
C MET A 40 4.02 4.04 -27.76
N ARG A 41 5.00 3.13 -27.67
CA ARG A 41 5.43 2.54 -26.41
C ARG A 41 6.10 3.58 -25.50
N SER A 42 7.04 4.37 -26.03
CA SER A 42 7.70 5.44 -25.25
C SER A 42 6.67 6.44 -24.70
N ASP A 43 5.62 6.71 -25.47
CA ASP A 43 4.47 7.55 -25.09
C ASP A 43 3.44 6.82 -24.20
N ARG A 44 3.76 5.64 -23.65
CA ARG A 44 2.91 4.81 -22.77
C ARG A 44 1.57 4.39 -23.38
N LYS A 45 1.37 4.56 -24.69
CA LYS A 45 0.19 4.11 -25.45
C LYS A 45 0.35 2.66 -25.90
N TYR A 46 0.49 1.76 -24.93
CA TYR A 46 0.77 0.34 -25.18
C TYR A 46 -0.29 -0.35 -26.06
N GLY A 47 -1.56 0.04 -25.96
CA GLY A 47 -2.62 -0.49 -26.82
C GLY A 47 -2.44 -0.16 -28.30
N GLU A 48 -1.98 1.05 -28.64
CA GLU A 48 -1.62 1.44 -30.01
C GLU A 48 -0.33 0.74 -30.45
N ALA A 49 0.66 0.63 -29.54
CA ALA A 49 1.91 -0.06 -29.80
C ALA A 49 1.71 -1.52 -30.20
N VAL A 50 0.83 -2.28 -29.50
CA VAL A 50 0.51 -3.68 -29.87
C VAL A 50 -0.08 -3.77 -31.27
N LYS A 51 -1.01 -2.86 -31.63
CA LYS A 51 -1.62 -2.86 -32.97
C LYS A 51 -0.56 -2.62 -34.05
N ALA A 52 0.31 -1.63 -33.83
CA ALA A 52 1.40 -1.32 -34.75
C ALA A 52 2.39 -2.49 -34.91
N LEU A 53 2.79 -3.11 -33.81
CA LEU A 53 3.72 -4.25 -33.80
C LEU A 53 3.11 -5.50 -34.46
N LYS A 54 1.80 -5.75 -34.27
CA LYS A 54 1.09 -6.83 -34.99
C LYS A 54 1.07 -6.60 -36.50
N MET A 55 0.87 -5.36 -36.95
CA MET A 55 0.96 -5.01 -38.38
C MET A 55 2.38 -5.18 -38.93
N ALA A 56 3.40 -4.74 -38.17
CA ALA A 56 4.80 -4.94 -38.54
C ALA A 56 5.13 -6.43 -38.68
N LEU A 57 4.63 -7.26 -37.75
CA LEU A 57 4.81 -8.71 -37.78
C LEU A 57 4.04 -9.36 -38.95
N HIS A 58 2.87 -8.88 -39.31
CA HIS A 58 2.14 -9.38 -40.48
C HIS A 58 2.94 -9.20 -41.78
N LEU A 59 3.67 -8.09 -41.90
CA LEU A 59 4.54 -7.79 -43.04
C LEU A 59 5.88 -8.55 -42.99
N SER A 60 6.35 -8.94 -41.80
CA SER A 60 7.58 -9.71 -41.59
C SER A 60 7.41 -10.74 -40.46
N PRO A 61 6.80 -11.91 -40.75
CA PRO A 61 6.38 -12.87 -39.72
C PRO A 61 7.49 -13.47 -38.86
N ASP A 62 8.71 -13.58 -39.41
CA ASP A 62 9.83 -14.27 -38.78
C ASP A 62 10.85 -13.33 -38.15
N ASN A 63 10.57 -12.02 -38.07
CA ASN A 63 11.52 -11.06 -37.50
C ASN A 63 11.60 -11.20 -35.96
N PRO A 64 12.73 -11.69 -35.39
CA PRO A 64 12.82 -11.97 -33.95
C PRO A 64 12.79 -10.70 -33.09
N GLN A 65 13.19 -9.56 -33.64
CA GLN A 65 13.19 -8.29 -32.91
C GLN A 65 11.76 -7.80 -32.70
N ILE A 66 10.93 -7.81 -33.76
CA ILE A 66 9.52 -7.40 -33.68
C ILE A 66 8.76 -8.34 -32.74
N LEU A 67 8.99 -9.66 -32.86
CA LEU A 67 8.41 -10.64 -31.94
C LEU A 67 8.79 -10.39 -30.48
N ARG A 68 10.06 -10.06 -30.20
CA ARG A 68 10.50 -9.74 -28.85
C ARG A 68 9.78 -8.50 -28.33
N ASP A 69 9.79 -7.41 -29.09
CA ASP A 69 9.17 -6.14 -28.66
C ASP A 69 7.66 -6.30 -28.48
N LEU A 70 6.99 -7.03 -29.38
CA LEU A 70 5.57 -7.39 -29.25
C LEU A 70 5.29 -8.18 -27.98
N ALA A 71 6.11 -9.20 -27.67
CA ALA A 71 5.95 -10.01 -26.47
C ALA A 71 6.06 -9.18 -25.19
N LEU A 72 6.98 -8.21 -25.13
CA LEU A 72 7.13 -7.33 -23.97
C LEU A 72 5.90 -6.44 -23.77
N VAL A 73 5.40 -5.82 -24.85
CA VAL A 73 4.20 -4.98 -24.77
C VAL A 73 2.96 -5.81 -24.42
N GLN A 74 2.81 -7.01 -24.99
CA GLN A 74 1.69 -7.91 -24.67
C GLN A 74 1.68 -8.32 -23.19
N ALA A 75 2.84 -8.63 -22.61
CA ALA A 75 2.96 -8.90 -21.18
C ALA A 75 2.56 -7.68 -20.33
N HIS A 76 2.97 -6.47 -20.73
CA HIS A 76 2.66 -5.23 -20.01
C HIS A 76 1.16 -4.92 -19.97
N ILE A 77 0.44 -5.15 -21.07
CA ILE A 77 -1.01 -4.96 -21.15
C ILE A 77 -1.83 -6.17 -20.69
N ARG A 78 -1.18 -7.21 -20.17
CA ARG A 78 -1.83 -8.47 -19.72
C ARG A 78 -2.54 -9.25 -20.83
N ASP A 79 -2.15 -9.06 -22.09
CA ASP A 79 -2.53 -9.94 -23.20
C ASP A 79 -1.70 -11.25 -23.11
N PHE A 80 -1.94 -12.06 -22.08
CA PHE A 80 -1.14 -13.25 -21.81
C PHE A 80 -1.31 -14.33 -22.88
N LYS A 81 -2.50 -14.44 -23.50
CA LYS A 81 -2.73 -15.36 -24.62
C LYS A 81 -1.90 -14.95 -25.84
N GLY A 82 -1.90 -13.66 -26.19
CA GLY A 82 -1.04 -13.14 -27.25
C GLY A 82 0.44 -13.30 -26.92
N PHE A 83 0.84 -13.00 -25.68
CA PHE A 83 2.20 -13.17 -25.18
C PHE A 83 2.69 -14.62 -25.31
N GLN A 84 1.85 -15.60 -24.95
CA GLN A 84 2.12 -17.02 -25.08
C GLN A 84 2.40 -17.42 -26.52
N LEU A 85 1.53 -17.02 -27.45
CA LEU A 85 1.69 -17.32 -28.88
C LEU A 85 2.99 -16.71 -29.44
N THR A 86 3.26 -15.44 -29.14
CA THR A 86 4.47 -14.74 -29.61
C THR A 86 5.74 -15.39 -29.06
N ARG A 87 5.75 -15.79 -27.79
CA ARG A 87 6.89 -16.48 -27.17
C ARG A 87 7.10 -17.88 -27.72
N TYR A 88 6.03 -18.60 -28.06
CA TYR A 88 6.12 -19.89 -28.72
C TYR A 88 6.77 -19.78 -30.12
N THR A 89 6.40 -18.76 -30.91
CA THR A 89 7.06 -18.49 -32.20
C THR A 89 8.54 -18.15 -32.02
N LEU A 90 8.89 -17.33 -31.03
CA LEU A 90 10.29 -17.04 -30.70
C LEU A 90 11.10 -18.29 -30.33
N LEU A 91 10.49 -19.20 -29.57
CA LEU A 91 11.11 -20.47 -29.21
C LEU A 91 11.36 -21.34 -30.44
N ARG A 92 10.40 -21.44 -31.36
CA ARG A 92 10.56 -22.19 -32.62
C ARG A 92 11.68 -21.63 -33.49
N LEU A 93 11.83 -20.31 -33.56
CA LEU A 93 12.88 -19.65 -34.34
C LEU A 93 14.28 -19.80 -33.70
N LYS A 94 14.35 -19.80 -32.36
CA LYS A 94 15.62 -19.85 -31.61
C LYS A 94 15.57 -20.86 -30.45
N PRO A 95 15.49 -22.18 -30.74
CA PRO A 95 15.38 -23.21 -29.71
C PRO A 95 16.63 -23.32 -28.84
N ASN A 96 17.80 -22.91 -29.35
CA ASN A 96 19.05 -22.94 -28.59
C ASN A 96 19.20 -21.77 -27.60
N ASN A 97 18.28 -20.80 -27.61
CA ASN A 97 18.34 -19.64 -26.72
C ASN A 97 17.56 -19.92 -25.44
N ARG A 98 18.26 -19.98 -24.29
CA ARG A 98 17.64 -20.07 -22.96
C ARG A 98 16.50 -19.05 -22.76
N GLN A 99 16.71 -17.80 -23.16
CA GLN A 99 15.72 -16.74 -22.91
C GLN A 99 14.39 -17.03 -23.62
N ALA A 100 14.42 -17.75 -24.75
CA ALA A 100 13.23 -18.15 -25.47
C ALA A 100 12.43 -19.21 -24.69
N TRP A 101 13.11 -20.19 -24.10
CA TRP A 101 12.50 -21.18 -23.20
C TRP A 101 11.90 -20.54 -21.96
N MET A 102 12.66 -19.70 -21.24
CA MET A 102 12.15 -19.01 -20.05
C MET A 102 10.94 -18.13 -20.39
N GLY A 103 11.02 -17.38 -21.49
CA GLY A 103 9.91 -16.56 -21.96
C GLY A 103 8.66 -17.37 -22.30
N PHE A 104 8.81 -18.58 -22.84
CA PHE A 104 7.71 -19.49 -23.17
C PHE A 104 7.09 -20.14 -21.92
N ILE A 105 7.91 -20.64 -21.01
CA ILE A 105 7.44 -21.26 -19.75
C ILE A 105 6.62 -20.25 -18.96
N VAL A 106 7.16 -19.04 -18.79
CA VAL A 106 6.47 -17.97 -18.06
C VAL A 106 5.22 -17.49 -18.78
N SER A 107 5.24 -17.37 -20.10
CA SER A 107 4.06 -16.91 -20.84
C SER A 107 2.91 -17.92 -20.74
N ALA A 108 3.21 -19.22 -20.81
CA ALA A 108 2.21 -20.28 -20.59
C ALA A 108 1.70 -20.29 -19.14
N TYR A 109 2.59 -20.14 -18.15
CA TYR A 109 2.19 -20.02 -16.75
C TYR A 109 1.25 -18.83 -16.50
N LEU A 110 1.60 -17.62 -16.98
CA LEU A 110 0.77 -16.43 -16.80
C LEU A 110 -0.55 -16.50 -17.58
N ALA A 111 -0.58 -17.22 -18.71
CA ALA A 111 -1.81 -17.52 -19.44
C ALA A 111 -2.70 -18.57 -18.75
N LYS A 112 -2.22 -19.17 -17.64
CA LYS A 112 -2.83 -20.31 -16.93
C LYS A 112 -2.99 -21.57 -17.77
N ASP A 113 -2.16 -21.71 -18.80
CA ASP A 113 -2.05 -22.94 -19.59
C ASP A 113 -0.96 -23.83 -18.98
N TYR A 114 -1.32 -24.45 -17.86
CA TYR A 114 -0.40 -25.24 -17.04
C TYR A 114 0.15 -26.46 -17.78
N ASP A 115 -0.66 -27.13 -18.60
CA ASP A 115 -0.22 -28.30 -19.35
C ASP A 115 0.88 -27.94 -20.38
N LEU A 116 0.73 -26.80 -21.06
CA LEU A 116 1.77 -26.34 -21.99
C LEU A 116 3.03 -25.89 -21.25
N ALA A 117 2.89 -25.19 -20.12
CA ALA A 117 4.02 -24.79 -19.29
C ALA A 117 4.83 -26.00 -18.81
N LEU A 118 4.16 -27.04 -18.31
CA LEU A 118 4.79 -28.28 -17.85
C LEU A 118 5.52 -29.01 -18.97
N LYS A 119 4.93 -29.12 -20.17
CA LYS A 119 5.61 -29.69 -21.35
C LYS A 119 6.88 -28.89 -21.69
N GLY A 120 6.80 -27.56 -21.68
CA GLY A 120 7.94 -26.68 -21.89
C GLY A 120 9.05 -26.90 -20.87
N ILE A 121 8.70 -27.03 -19.60
CA ILE A 121 9.63 -27.32 -18.50
C ILE A 121 10.31 -28.68 -18.69
N GLN A 122 9.54 -29.73 -18.98
CA GLN A 122 10.07 -31.08 -19.17
C GLN A 122 11.09 -31.15 -20.31
N GLU A 123 10.79 -30.55 -21.46
CA GLU A 123 11.73 -30.49 -22.59
C GLU A 123 12.96 -29.65 -22.27
N TYR A 124 12.78 -28.51 -21.58
CA TYR A 124 13.89 -27.64 -21.20
C TYR A 124 14.84 -28.29 -20.18
N ARG A 125 14.31 -29.11 -19.27
CA ARG A 125 15.09 -29.80 -18.23
C ARG A 125 15.99 -30.91 -18.77
N LYS A 126 15.61 -31.60 -19.86
CA LYS A 126 16.40 -32.71 -20.43
C LYS A 126 17.90 -32.35 -20.63
N PRO A 127 18.26 -31.26 -21.33
CA PRO A 127 19.67 -30.87 -21.49
C PRO A 127 20.33 -30.33 -20.21
N LEU A 128 19.56 -29.70 -19.32
CA LEU A 128 20.07 -29.19 -18.04
C LEU A 128 20.50 -30.31 -17.09
N LEU A 129 19.74 -31.42 -17.10
CA LEU A 129 20.04 -32.61 -16.29
C LEU A 129 21.20 -33.45 -16.86
N GLN A 130 21.57 -33.26 -18.13
CA GLN A 130 22.72 -33.95 -18.73
C GLN A 130 24.05 -33.25 -18.39
N ASN A 131 24.02 -31.92 -18.26
CA ASN A 131 25.20 -31.10 -17.97
C ASN A 131 25.34 -30.78 -16.48
N VAL A 132 25.01 -31.72 -15.57
CA VAL A 132 24.85 -31.48 -14.12
C VAL A 132 25.98 -30.65 -13.51
N VAL A 133 25.80 -29.34 -13.49
CA VAL A 133 26.51 -28.47 -12.56
C VAL A 133 25.63 -28.47 -11.31
N ALA A 134 26.06 -29.23 -10.30
CA ALA A 134 25.45 -29.14 -8.98
C ALA A 134 25.36 -27.66 -8.58
N ASN A 135 24.19 -27.21 -8.10
CA ASN A 135 23.88 -25.82 -7.74
C ASN A 135 23.56 -24.83 -8.89
N SER A 136 22.86 -25.23 -9.96
CA SER A 136 22.35 -24.25 -10.94
C SER A 136 21.16 -23.44 -10.37
N PRO A 137 21.26 -22.10 -10.17
CA PRO A 137 20.14 -21.27 -9.72
C PRO A 137 18.98 -21.28 -10.73
N GLU A 138 19.30 -21.50 -12.00
CA GLU A 138 18.34 -21.57 -13.07
C GLU A 138 17.46 -22.83 -12.97
N LEU A 139 18.07 -23.98 -12.68
CA LEU A 139 17.32 -25.21 -12.45
C LEU A 139 16.43 -25.07 -11.22
N PHE A 140 16.91 -24.43 -10.16
CA PHE A 140 16.12 -24.15 -8.97
C PHE A 140 14.86 -23.34 -9.32
N GLU A 141 14.98 -22.23 -10.06
CA GLU A 141 13.85 -21.40 -10.49
C GLU A 141 12.84 -22.16 -11.36
N VAL A 142 13.32 -23.01 -12.27
CA VAL A 142 12.46 -23.87 -13.10
C VAL A 142 11.70 -24.90 -12.25
N LEU A 143 12.36 -25.50 -11.25
CA LEU A 143 11.69 -26.43 -10.33
C LEU A 143 10.67 -25.72 -9.45
N GLN A 144 10.97 -24.51 -8.97
CA GLN A 144 10.03 -23.73 -8.16
C GLN A 144 8.78 -23.34 -8.95
N ILE A 145 8.91 -22.92 -10.21
CA ILE A 145 7.73 -22.62 -11.03
C ILE A 145 6.94 -23.90 -11.35
N GLU A 146 7.61 -25.03 -11.56
CA GLU A 146 6.97 -26.34 -11.77
C GLU A 146 6.15 -26.76 -10.53
N ILE A 147 6.72 -26.62 -9.34
CA ILE A 147 6.02 -26.85 -8.06
C ILE A 147 4.80 -25.93 -7.94
N ARG A 148 4.95 -24.63 -8.23
CA ARG A 148 3.85 -23.67 -8.21
C ARG A 148 2.74 -24.05 -9.20
N ILE A 149 3.10 -24.54 -10.39
CA ILE A 149 2.13 -25.01 -11.38
C ILE A 149 1.34 -26.20 -10.85
N TYR A 150 2.00 -27.22 -10.28
CA TYR A 150 1.30 -28.37 -9.69
C TYR A 150 0.43 -27.96 -8.50
N GLU A 151 0.88 -27.00 -7.69
CA GLU A 151 0.12 -26.45 -6.57
C GLU A 151 -1.13 -25.67 -7.04
N GLU A 152 -1.02 -24.85 -8.08
CA GLU A 152 -2.14 -24.09 -8.64
C GLU A 152 -3.10 -24.94 -9.48
N SER A 153 -2.63 -26.05 -10.05
CA SER A 153 -3.44 -27.02 -10.79
C SER A 153 -4.04 -28.13 -9.92
N ASP A 154 -4.00 -27.96 -8.60
CA ASP A 154 -4.58 -28.86 -7.59
C ASP A 154 -4.02 -30.28 -7.60
N ARG A 155 -2.70 -30.41 -7.82
CA ARG A 155 -1.94 -31.68 -7.77
C ARG A 155 -0.80 -31.62 -6.73
N PRO A 156 -1.11 -31.41 -5.44
CA PRO A 156 -0.09 -31.13 -4.42
C PRO A 156 0.85 -32.31 -4.15
N GLU A 157 0.43 -33.56 -4.36
CA GLU A 157 1.25 -34.76 -4.17
C GLU A 157 2.41 -34.79 -5.16
N THR A 158 2.14 -34.45 -6.43
CA THR A 158 3.19 -34.41 -7.47
C THR A 158 4.16 -33.26 -7.19
N ALA A 159 3.64 -32.14 -6.70
CA ALA A 159 4.44 -31.01 -6.25
C ALA A 159 5.36 -31.39 -5.08
N LEU A 160 4.85 -32.19 -4.13
CA LEU A 160 5.61 -32.66 -2.97
C LEU A 160 6.72 -33.63 -3.38
N ASP A 161 6.44 -34.59 -4.27
CA ASP A 161 7.45 -35.53 -4.78
C ASP A 161 8.61 -34.77 -5.43
N LEU A 162 8.30 -33.72 -6.19
CA LEU A 162 9.30 -32.84 -6.78
C LEU A 162 10.07 -32.04 -5.72
N ALA A 163 9.37 -31.53 -4.70
CA ALA A 163 9.97 -30.79 -3.60
C ALA A 163 10.87 -31.65 -2.70
N LEU A 164 10.60 -32.95 -2.57
CA LEU A 164 11.41 -33.90 -1.81
C LEU A 164 12.61 -34.46 -2.60
N ASN A 165 12.61 -34.31 -3.93
CA ASN A 165 13.67 -34.81 -4.79
C ASN A 165 15.03 -34.21 -4.38
N PRO A 166 16.12 -34.99 -4.26
CA PRO A 166 17.44 -34.45 -3.94
C PRO A 166 17.91 -33.32 -4.89
N ILE A 167 17.41 -33.29 -6.13
CA ILE A 167 17.69 -32.25 -7.12
C ILE A 167 17.06 -30.89 -6.74
N SER A 168 16.00 -30.87 -5.92
CA SER A 168 15.39 -29.64 -5.40
C SER A 168 16.16 -29.04 -4.21
N ARG A 169 17.14 -29.76 -3.65
CA ARG A 169 17.83 -29.43 -2.39
C ARG A 169 18.79 -28.24 -2.48
N PHE A 170 18.78 -27.46 -3.57
CA PHE A 170 19.83 -26.49 -3.86
C PHE A 170 19.51 -25.03 -3.49
N LEU A 171 20.57 -24.34 -3.08
CA LEU A 171 20.74 -22.91 -2.74
C LEU A 171 19.95 -22.36 -1.53
N ASP A 172 18.61 -22.30 -1.57
CA ASP A 172 17.83 -21.71 -0.47
C ASP A 172 17.04 -22.75 0.33
N GLN A 173 17.66 -23.22 1.42
CA GLN A 173 17.02 -24.16 2.34
C GLN A 173 15.74 -23.61 2.97
N THR A 174 15.64 -22.29 3.15
CA THR A 174 14.46 -21.67 3.76
C THR A 174 13.25 -21.88 2.85
N VAL A 175 13.39 -21.55 1.57
CA VAL A 175 12.33 -21.76 0.56
C VAL A 175 11.99 -23.25 0.44
N CYS A 176 12.98 -24.15 0.48
CA CYS A 176 12.70 -25.59 0.43
C CYS A 176 11.89 -26.08 1.64
N HIS A 177 12.21 -25.63 2.86
CA HIS A 177 11.43 -25.96 4.06
C HIS A 177 10.03 -25.31 4.02
N GLU A 178 9.90 -24.05 3.58
CA GLU A 178 8.61 -23.36 3.45
C GLU A 178 7.69 -24.01 2.43
N THR A 179 8.24 -24.39 1.26
CA THR A 179 7.50 -25.10 0.22
C THR A 179 7.08 -26.49 0.68
N ARG A 180 7.96 -27.28 1.30
CA ARG A 180 7.60 -28.61 1.82
C ARG A 180 6.59 -28.54 2.95
N GLY A 181 6.79 -27.66 3.93
CA GLY A 181 5.83 -27.45 5.02
C GLY A 181 4.44 -27.09 4.50
N ARG A 182 4.35 -26.14 3.54
CA ARG A 182 3.08 -25.77 2.91
C ARG A 182 2.42 -26.92 2.15
N LEU A 183 3.19 -27.69 1.38
CA LEU A 183 2.68 -28.83 0.61
C LEU A 183 2.21 -29.98 1.51
N PHE A 184 2.99 -30.32 2.54
CA PHE A 184 2.60 -31.34 3.52
C PHE A 184 1.29 -30.96 4.24
N MET A 185 1.14 -29.69 4.64
CA MET A 185 -0.13 -29.20 5.22
C MET A 185 -1.31 -29.34 4.25
N ARG A 186 -1.11 -29.06 2.97
CA ARG A 186 -2.16 -29.15 1.95
C ARG A 186 -2.60 -30.59 1.68
N ILE A 187 -1.67 -31.55 1.75
CA ILE A 187 -1.95 -32.99 1.58
C ILE A 187 -2.54 -33.60 2.87
N GLY A 188 -2.42 -32.91 4.01
CA GLY A 188 -2.88 -33.41 5.31
C GLY A 188 -1.83 -34.25 6.06
N ARG A 189 -0.58 -34.29 5.59
CA ARG A 189 0.56 -34.91 6.29
C ARG A 189 1.11 -33.96 7.35
N MET A 190 0.34 -33.75 8.41
CA MET A 190 0.63 -32.73 9.42
C MET A 190 1.90 -33.00 10.23
N GLU A 191 2.25 -34.25 10.47
CA GLU A 191 3.47 -34.63 11.21
C GLU A 191 4.74 -34.21 10.46
N ASP A 192 4.85 -34.54 9.18
CA ASP A 192 5.98 -34.13 8.35
C ASP A 192 6.05 -32.60 8.20
N ALA A 193 4.89 -31.95 8.06
CA ALA A 193 4.83 -30.48 8.05
C ALA A 193 5.39 -29.87 9.34
N ALA A 194 5.03 -30.45 10.50
CA ALA A 194 5.52 -29.97 11.79
C ALA A 194 7.05 -30.07 11.89
N ASP A 195 7.67 -31.12 11.37
CA ASP A 195 9.13 -31.25 11.36
C ASP A 195 9.81 -30.19 10.47
N GLU A 196 9.22 -29.88 9.31
CA GLU A 196 9.69 -28.80 8.44
C GLU A 196 9.58 -27.43 9.13
N TYR A 197 8.45 -27.13 9.77
CA TYR A 197 8.28 -25.88 10.51
C TYR A 197 9.15 -25.80 11.77
N LYS A 198 9.43 -26.94 12.43
CA LYS A 198 10.38 -26.99 13.56
C LYS A 198 11.80 -26.64 13.11
N ALA A 199 12.21 -27.09 11.92
CA ALA A 199 13.48 -26.70 11.31
C ALA A 199 13.52 -25.20 10.99
N LEU A 200 12.41 -24.63 10.48
CA LEU A 200 12.27 -23.20 10.23
C LEU A 200 12.33 -22.35 11.51
N ILE A 201 11.64 -22.76 12.57
CA ILE A 201 11.70 -22.09 13.89
C ILE A 201 13.12 -22.10 14.44
N LYS A 202 13.84 -23.24 14.31
CA LYS A 202 15.25 -23.32 14.71
C LYS A 202 16.14 -22.34 13.93
N ARG A 203 15.81 -22.09 12.65
CA ARG A 203 16.55 -21.16 11.78
C ARG A 203 16.23 -19.70 12.06
N ASN A 204 14.96 -19.38 12.31
CA ASN A 204 14.49 -18.03 12.65
C ASN A 204 13.36 -18.09 13.70
N PRO A 205 13.71 -17.98 15.00
CA PRO A 205 12.75 -18.08 16.10
C PRO A 205 11.91 -16.81 16.33
N GLU A 206 12.03 -15.80 15.48
CA GLU A 206 11.24 -14.56 15.57
C GLU A 206 10.10 -14.50 14.53
N LYS A 207 10.07 -15.45 13.58
CA LYS A 207 9.09 -15.45 12.50
C LYS A 207 7.77 -16.08 12.96
N VAL A 208 6.80 -15.21 13.26
CA VAL A 208 5.43 -15.54 13.72
C VAL A 208 4.78 -16.67 12.90
N ASP A 209 4.85 -16.57 11.56
CA ASP A 209 4.18 -17.52 10.65
C ASP A 209 4.62 -18.98 10.88
N TYR A 210 5.87 -19.22 11.26
CA TYR A 210 6.38 -20.58 11.48
C TYR A 210 5.77 -21.23 12.71
N PHE A 211 5.53 -20.44 13.77
CA PHE A 211 4.85 -20.92 14.97
C PHE A 211 3.38 -21.19 14.69
N MET A 212 2.69 -20.26 14.01
CA MET A 212 1.27 -20.46 13.65
C MET A 212 1.08 -21.72 12.80
N CYS A 213 1.96 -21.97 11.83
CA CYS A 213 1.91 -23.18 11.03
C CYS A 213 2.22 -24.44 11.85
N TYR A 214 3.24 -24.41 12.72
CA TYR A 214 3.58 -25.53 13.59
C TYR A 214 2.44 -25.88 14.57
N GLU A 215 1.84 -24.87 15.21
CA GLU A 215 0.69 -25.01 16.09
C GLU A 215 -0.49 -25.66 15.37
N LYS A 216 -0.77 -25.20 14.15
CA LYS A 216 -1.82 -25.80 13.31
C LYS A 216 -1.52 -27.25 12.93
N CYS A 217 -0.27 -27.58 12.62
CA CYS A 217 0.12 -28.96 12.29
C CYS A 217 -0.03 -29.91 13.49
N LYS A 218 0.29 -29.45 14.70
CA LYS A 218 0.17 -30.24 15.94
C LYS A 218 -1.19 -30.09 16.64
N GLU A 219 -2.07 -29.30 16.04
CA GLU A 219 -3.37 -28.93 16.59
C GLU A 219 -3.29 -28.37 18.01
N LEU A 220 -2.20 -27.65 18.33
CA LEU A 220 -1.95 -27.10 19.67
C LEU A 220 -2.92 -25.97 20.04
N ASP A 221 -3.62 -25.44 19.04
CA ASP A 221 -4.66 -24.42 19.21
C ASP A 221 -5.98 -24.99 19.78
N GLN A 222 -6.12 -26.31 19.85
CA GLN A 222 -7.33 -26.95 20.36
C GLN A 222 -7.43 -26.90 21.89
N PRO A 223 -8.66 -26.86 22.45
CA PRO A 223 -8.89 -26.92 23.89
C PRO A 223 -8.23 -28.17 24.50
N GLY A 224 -7.53 -28.01 25.62
CA GLY A 224 -6.87 -29.11 26.34
C GLY A 224 -5.40 -29.35 26.00
N LYS A 225 -4.86 -28.73 24.94
CA LYS A 225 -3.43 -28.80 24.56
C LYS A 225 -2.60 -27.58 25.01
N GLU A 226 -3.14 -26.74 25.88
CA GLU A 226 -2.49 -25.51 26.33
C GLU A 226 -1.11 -25.75 26.97
N VAL A 227 -0.97 -26.85 27.72
CA VAL A 227 0.31 -27.21 28.37
C VAL A 227 1.36 -27.55 27.32
N GLU A 228 1.04 -28.40 26.34
CA GLU A 228 1.94 -28.76 25.23
C GLU A 228 2.31 -27.52 24.39
N ARG A 229 1.33 -26.64 24.15
CA ARG A 229 1.55 -25.37 23.45
C ARG A 229 2.53 -24.48 24.21
N LEU A 230 2.42 -24.40 25.53
CA LEU A 230 3.35 -23.63 26.36
C LEU A 230 4.76 -24.24 26.37
N GLU A 231 4.88 -25.56 26.41
CA GLU A 231 6.16 -26.26 26.40
C GLU A 231 6.99 -25.93 25.14
N LEU A 232 6.34 -25.80 23.98
CA LEU A 232 6.99 -25.36 22.74
C LEU A 232 7.71 -24.01 22.93
N TYR A 233 7.01 -23.00 23.44
CA TYR A 233 7.56 -21.66 23.64
C TYR A 233 8.62 -21.63 24.74
N ASP A 234 8.41 -22.40 25.81
CA ASP A 234 9.35 -22.48 26.92
C ASP A 234 10.66 -23.18 26.54
N ASP A 235 10.61 -24.25 25.72
CA ASP A 235 11.81 -24.93 25.20
C ASP A 235 12.65 -23.98 24.34
N ILE A 236 12.00 -23.19 23.48
CA ILE A 236 12.69 -22.21 22.62
C ILE A 236 13.29 -21.08 23.45
N THR A 237 12.52 -20.53 24.40
CA THR A 237 12.98 -19.45 25.29
C THR A 237 14.17 -19.89 26.15
N LYS A 238 14.20 -21.15 26.59
CA LYS A 238 15.34 -21.75 27.32
C LYS A 238 16.59 -21.86 26.44
N ARG A 239 16.42 -22.28 25.18
CA ARG A 239 17.54 -22.45 24.23
C ARG A 239 18.09 -21.12 23.73
N VAL A 240 17.22 -20.16 23.44
CA VAL A 240 17.59 -18.87 22.84
C VAL A 240 17.08 -17.72 23.71
N LYS A 241 17.83 -17.39 24.77
CA LYS A 241 17.41 -16.41 25.80
C LYS A 241 17.08 -15.00 25.27
N LYS A 242 17.63 -14.62 24.12
CA LYS A 242 17.48 -13.27 23.52
C LYS A 242 16.26 -13.14 22.60
N THR A 243 15.41 -14.16 22.48
CA THR A 243 14.22 -14.07 21.61
C THR A 243 13.05 -13.38 22.28
N LEU A 244 12.32 -12.57 21.52
CA LEU A 244 11.20 -11.77 22.02
C LEU A 244 9.86 -12.45 21.72
N TYR A 245 9.62 -12.88 20.48
CA TYR A 245 8.34 -13.47 20.10
C TYR A 245 7.91 -14.68 20.96
N PRO A 246 8.77 -15.69 21.23
CA PRO A 246 8.40 -16.84 22.05
C PRO A 246 7.99 -16.49 23.49
N LYS A 247 8.45 -15.35 24.02
CA LYS A 247 8.06 -14.86 25.35
C LYS A 247 6.67 -14.21 25.33
N ILE A 248 6.31 -13.56 24.23
CA ILE A 248 5.05 -12.79 24.11
C ILE A 248 3.91 -13.66 23.60
N ALA A 249 4.17 -14.57 22.66
CA ALA A 249 3.13 -15.40 22.04
C ALA A 249 2.21 -16.10 23.07
N PRO A 250 2.74 -16.69 24.17
CA PRO A 250 1.92 -17.23 25.25
C PRO A 250 0.89 -16.27 25.86
N LEU A 251 1.15 -14.97 25.87
CA LEU A 251 0.24 -13.97 26.45
C LEU A 251 -1.07 -13.85 25.65
N PHE A 252 -1.09 -14.24 24.38
CA PHE A 252 -2.29 -14.14 23.55
C PHE A 252 -3.31 -15.25 23.86
N PHE A 253 -2.87 -16.43 24.29
CA PHE A 253 -3.77 -17.57 24.55
C PHE A 253 -3.86 -17.99 26.03
N THR A 254 -2.94 -17.58 26.90
CA THR A 254 -3.05 -17.87 28.35
C THR A 254 -4.05 -16.94 29.05
N THR A 255 -4.63 -17.44 30.14
CA THR A 255 -5.55 -16.70 31.03
C THR A 255 -5.22 -16.94 32.52
N GLY A 256 -5.86 -16.18 33.41
CA GLY A 256 -5.77 -16.37 34.86
C GLY A 256 -4.35 -16.24 35.43
N ARG A 257 -3.98 -17.18 36.33
CA ARG A 257 -2.72 -17.13 37.08
C ARG A 257 -1.48 -17.27 36.19
N GLU A 258 -1.55 -18.12 35.17
CA GLU A 258 -0.42 -18.37 34.27
C GLU A 258 -0.14 -17.16 33.37
N PHE A 259 -1.21 -16.54 32.84
CA PHE A 259 -1.10 -15.27 32.14
C PHE A 259 -0.44 -14.20 33.01
N ASN A 260 -0.94 -14.01 34.25
CA ASN A 260 -0.41 -12.98 35.15
C ASN A 260 1.08 -13.21 35.46
N ARG A 261 1.49 -14.45 35.73
CA ARG A 261 2.90 -14.81 35.96
C ARG A 261 3.78 -14.39 34.79
N ARG A 262 3.41 -14.75 33.56
CA ARG A 262 4.18 -14.45 32.34
C ARG A 262 4.17 -12.95 32.01
N LEU A 263 3.02 -12.30 32.17
CA LEU A 263 2.86 -10.87 31.94
C LEU A 263 3.81 -10.06 32.83
N ILE A 264 3.85 -10.38 34.13
CA ILE A 264 4.75 -9.73 35.09
C ILE A 264 6.20 -9.90 34.65
N THR A 265 6.62 -11.12 34.31
CA THR A 265 7.99 -11.39 33.85
C THR A 265 8.34 -10.57 32.60
N VAL A 266 7.48 -10.58 31.58
CA VAL A 266 7.73 -9.85 30.32
C VAL A 266 7.80 -8.35 30.53
N ILE A 267 6.89 -7.78 31.35
CA ILE A 267 6.88 -6.34 31.63
C ILE A 267 8.11 -5.94 32.42
N ILE A 268 8.44 -6.63 33.52
CA ILE A 268 9.58 -6.29 34.36
C ILE A 268 10.90 -6.44 33.60
N GLU A 269 11.10 -7.54 32.87
CA GLU A 269 12.29 -7.71 32.03
C GLU A 269 12.38 -6.60 30.98
N GLY A 270 11.27 -6.25 30.33
CA GLY A 270 11.24 -5.19 29.32
C GLY A 270 11.52 -3.79 29.88
N LEU A 271 11.03 -3.49 31.08
CA LEU A 271 11.28 -2.23 31.79
C LEU A 271 12.75 -2.12 32.23
N ARG A 272 13.32 -3.19 32.81
CA ARG A 272 14.73 -3.25 33.21
C ARG A 272 15.69 -3.13 32.02
N LEU A 273 15.31 -3.68 30.86
CA LEU A 273 16.04 -3.51 29.61
C LEU A 273 15.84 -2.13 28.97
N GLY A 274 14.83 -1.37 29.40
CA GLY A 274 14.49 -0.07 28.86
C GLY A 274 13.96 -0.09 27.43
N LEU A 275 13.10 -1.07 27.10
CA LEU A 275 12.52 -1.23 25.76
C LEU A 275 11.42 -0.19 25.48
N PRO A 276 11.62 0.80 24.58
CA PRO A 276 10.60 1.82 24.29
C PRO A 276 9.37 1.24 23.59
N SER A 277 9.53 0.12 22.88
CA SER A 277 8.48 -0.57 22.12
C SER A 277 7.66 -1.56 22.95
N LEU A 278 7.94 -1.73 24.25
CA LEU A 278 7.29 -2.72 25.10
C LEU A 278 5.76 -2.60 25.07
N PHE A 279 5.24 -1.38 25.25
CA PHE A 279 3.80 -1.14 25.18
C PHE A 279 3.21 -1.49 23.80
N GLN A 280 3.86 -1.07 22.72
CA GLN A 280 3.37 -1.31 21.36
C GLN A 280 3.34 -2.82 21.04
N THR A 281 4.21 -3.59 21.67
CA THR A 281 4.26 -5.06 21.56
C THR A 281 3.12 -5.74 22.30
N LEU A 282 2.73 -5.21 23.47
CA LEU A 282 1.62 -5.72 24.28
C LEU A 282 0.26 -5.10 23.91
N ARG A 283 0.23 -4.10 23.03
CA ARG A 283 -0.98 -3.40 22.60
C ARG A 283 -2.11 -4.34 22.14
N PRO A 284 -1.88 -5.43 21.38
CA PRO A 284 -2.98 -6.30 20.98
C PRO A 284 -3.69 -6.99 22.17
N LEU A 285 -3.07 -7.05 23.36
CA LEU A 285 -3.74 -7.54 24.57
C LEU A 285 -4.82 -6.58 25.08
N TYR A 286 -4.83 -5.32 24.62
CA TYR A 286 -5.81 -4.31 25.01
C TYR A 286 -7.18 -4.50 24.35
N ASP A 287 -7.30 -5.43 23.41
CA ASP A 287 -8.59 -5.83 22.83
C ASP A 287 -9.42 -6.69 23.82
N ASP A 288 -8.77 -7.29 24.82
CA ASP A 288 -9.39 -8.13 25.84
C ASP A 288 -9.49 -7.39 27.19
N LYS A 289 -10.73 -7.15 27.66
CA LYS A 289 -11.01 -6.42 28.90
C LYS A 289 -10.44 -7.09 30.15
N GLU A 290 -10.42 -8.42 30.21
CA GLU A 290 -9.91 -9.13 31.38
C GLU A 290 -8.40 -8.97 31.51
N LYS A 291 -7.69 -9.08 30.39
CA LYS A 291 -6.23 -8.85 30.34
C LYS A 291 -5.88 -7.40 30.64
N VAL A 292 -6.67 -6.45 30.14
CA VAL A 292 -6.51 -5.03 30.48
C VAL A 292 -6.65 -4.79 31.98
N ASN A 293 -7.63 -5.42 32.65
CA ASN A 293 -7.80 -5.29 34.10
C ASN A 293 -6.59 -5.83 34.86
N LEU A 294 -6.02 -6.96 34.43
CA LEU A 294 -4.80 -7.51 35.05
C LEU A 294 -3.59 -6.60 34.85
N ILE A 295 -3.41 -6.04 33.64
CA ILE A 295 -2.37 -5.04 33.38
C ILE A 295 -2.59 -3.81 34.26
N HIS A 296 -3.82 -3.33 34.36
CA HIS A 296 -4.19 -2.18 35.18
C HIS A 296 -3.83 -2.41 36.66
N ASN A 297 -4.19 -3.57 37.22
CA ASN A 297 -3.85 -3.92 38.59
C ASN A 297 -2.34 -3.92 38.82
N LEU A 298 -1.56 -4.47 37.88
CA LEU A 298 -0.10 -4.44 37.96
C LEU A 298 0.45 -3.00 37.92
N MET A 299 -0.11 -2.14 37.06
CA MET A 299 0.27 -0.73 36.99
C MET A 299 -0.04 0.01 38.29
N THR A 300 -1.20 -0.25 38.90
CA THR A 300 -1.56 0.33 40.21
C THR A 300 -0.58 -0.08 41.29
N VAL A 301 -0.15 -1.35 41.33
CA VAL A 301 0.89 -1.81 42.26
C VAL A 301 2.20 -1.05 42.06
N PHE A 302 2.62 -0.83 40.80
CA PHE A 302 3.83 -0.05 40.51
C PHE A 302 3.70 1.41 40.93
N ILE A 303 2.55 2.04 40.66
CA ILE A 303 2.27 3.43 41.08
C ILE A 303 2.34 3.56 42.60
N GLU A 304 1.66 2.68 43.34
CA GLU A 304 1.66 2.70 44.80
C GLU A 304 3.07 2.50 45.38
N ASN A 305 3.88 1.63 44.77
CA ASN A 305 5.25 1.40 45.21
C ASN A 305 6.10 2.67 45.05
N ILE A 306 6.01 3.31 43.87
CA ILE A 306 6.74 4.55 43.57
C ILE A 306 6.29 5.68 44.51
N GLU A 307 4.99 5.83 44.76
CA GLU A 307 4.45 6.88 45.63
C GLU A 307 4.81 6.68 47.10
N LYS A 308 4.87 5.43 47.58
CA LYS A 308 5.24 5.12 48.98
C LYS A 308 6.74 5.23 49.24
N ASN A 309 7.58 4.75 48.32
CA ASN A 309 9.01 4.59 48.53
C ASN A 309 9.86 5.75 47.96
N GLY A 310 9.28 6.57 47.10
CA GLY A 310 10.01 7.58 46.33
C GLY A 310 10.75 7.00 45.13
N GLU A 311 11.24 7.87 44.24
CA GLU A 311 11.86 7.48 42.96
C GLU A 311 13.21 6.77 43.13
N ASP A 312 13.91 6.98 44.25
CA ASP A 312 15.22 6.40 44.54
C ASP A 312 15.17 4.98 45.12
N ASN A 313 13.99 4.50 45.53
CA ASN A 313 13.84 3.21 46.21
C ASN A 313 12.65 2.39 45.68
N VAL A 314 12.49 2.36 44.35
CA VAL A 314 11.43 1.62 43.66
C VAL A 314 11.80 0.14 43.54
N HIS A 315 10.86 -0.76 43.81
CA HIS A 315 11.01 -2.21 43.63
C HIS A 315 9.86 -2.75 42.77
N LEU A 316 10.15 -3.32 41.59
CA LEU A 316 9.11 -3.87 40.70
C LEU A 316 8.76 -5.34 41.00
N ASP A 317 9.63 -6.06 41.68
CA ASP A 317 9.44 -7.42 42.17
C ASP A 317 9.89 -7.55 43.63
N SER A 318 9.94 -8.77 44.16
CA SER A 318 10.41 -9.06 45.51
C SER A 318 11.94 -8.99 45.68
N SER A 319 12.65 -8.31 44.78
CA SER A 319 14.10 -8.12 44.92
C SER A 319 14.44 -7.15 46.07
N THR A 320 15.65 -7.29 46.60
CA THR A 320 16.14 -6.49 47.73
C THR A 320 16.86 -5.21 47.30
N SER A 321 17.23 -5.11 46.02
CA SER A 321 17.96 -3.96 45.46
C SER A 321 16.99 -3.04 44.73
N PRO A 322 17.03 -1.71 44.96
CA PRO A 322 16.19 -0.78 44.23
C PRO A 322 16.49 -0.81 42.72
N GLU A 323 15.49 -0.48 41.92
CA GLU A 323 15.59 -0.41 40.48
C GLU A 323 16.47 0.75 40.02
N ASN A 324 17.07 0.61 38.84
CA ASN A 324 17.82 1.71 38.22
C ASN A 324 16.89 2.90 37.90
N PRO A 325 17.36 4.15 37.98
CA PRO A 325 16.57 5.33 37.64
C PRO A 325 15.97 5.29 36.22
N THR A 326 16.66 4.64 35.29
CA THR A 326 16.17 4.41 33.93
C THR A 326 14.92 3.53 33.91
N THR A 327 14.88 2.47 34.73
CA THR A 327 13.72 1.59 34.89
C THR A 327 12.52 2.36 35.42
N VAL A 328 12.71 3.26 36.39
CA VAL A 328 11.64 4.11 36.94
C VAL A 328 11.05 5.02 35.87
N MET A 329 11.89 5.68 35.07
CA MET A 329 11.44 6.49 33.94
C MET A 329 10.65 5.67 32.91
N TRP A 330 11.14 4.48 32.53
CA TRP A 330 10.42 3.59 31.60
C TRP A 330 9.12 3.05 32.19
N THR A 331 9.04 2.91 33.52
CA THR A 331 7.81 2.52 34.22
C THR A 331 6.76 3.62 34.08
N TYR A 332 7.11 4.89 34.35
CA TYR A 332 6.21 6.01 34.08
C TYR A 332 5.79 6.10 32.60
N TYR A 333 6.74 5.89 31.68
CA TYR A 333 6.45 5.87 30.24
C TYR A 333 5.44 4.77 29.86
N PHE A 334 5.59 3.56 30.40
CA PHE A 334 4.68 2.46 30.15
C PHE A 334 3.28 2.71 30.75
N ILE A 335 3.21 3.23 31.98
CA ILE A 335 1.97 3.62 32.65
C ILE A 335 1.23 4.70 31.84
N ALA A 336 1.96 5.67 31.29
CA ALA A 336 1.35 6.69 30.45
C ALA A 336 0.68 6.11 29.19
N HIS A 337 1.33 5.19 28.48
CA HIS A 337 0.70 4.53 27.34
C HIS A 337 -0.50 3.66 27.75
N HIS A 338 -0.45 3.04 28.94
CA HIS A 338 -1.59 2.30 29.49
C HIS A 338 -2.81 3.21 29.63
N PHE A 339 -2.67 4.36 30.29
CA PHE A 339 -3.78 5.32 30.43
C PHE A 339 -4.21 5.96 29.10
N ASP A 340 -3.27 6.23 28.17
CA ASP A 340 -3.61 6.69 26.81
C ASP A 340 -4.51 5.68 26.08
N ALA A 341 -4.21 4.38 26.20
CA ALA A 341 -5.04 3.34 25.61
C ALA A 341 -6.41 3.17 26.30
N LEU A 342 -6.50 3.45 27.59
CA LEU A 342 -7.77 3.55 28.32
C LEU A 342 -8.54 4.85 28.01
N LYS A 343 -7.98 5.74 27.20
CA LYS A 343 -8.51 7.08 26.87
C LYS A 343 -8.60 8.03 28.07
N ASP A 344 -7.86 7.74 29.15
CA ASP A 344 -7.67 8.64 30.30
C ASP A 344 -6.46 9.53 30.02
N TYR A 345 -6.67 10.54 29.15
CA TYR A 345 -5.60 11.39 28.64
C TYR A 345 -5.00 12.31 29.72
N GLU A 346 -5.77 12.63 30.77
CA GLU A 346 -5.31 13.45 31.88
C GLU A 346 -4.28 12.71 32.72
N LYS A 347 -4.60 11.49 33.17
CA LYS A 347 -3.62 10.66 33.91
C LYS A 347 -2.42 10.32 33.05
N ALA A 348 -2.64 9.97 31.78
CA ALA A 348 -1.55 9.70 30.85
C ALA A 348 -0.58 10.88 30.77
N THR A 349 -1.10 12.12 30.65
CA THR A 349 -0.30 13.35 30.65
C THR A 349 0.50 13.51 31.93
N VAL A 350 -0.12 13.28 33.10
CA VAL A 350 0.56 13.40 34.41
C VAL A 350 1.76 12.45 34.49
N PHE A 351 1.60 11.19 34.11
CA PHE A 351 2.67 10.20 34.21
C PHE A 351 3.81 10.46 33.21
N VAL A 352 3.52 10.88 31.98
CA VAL A 352 4.60 11.31 31.06
C VAL A 352 5.32 12.54 31.61
N GLN A 353 4.59 13.49 32.21
CA GLN A 353 5.21 14.68 32.76
C GLN A 353 6.11 14.35 33.95
N LYS A 354 5.73 13.39 34.82
CA LYS A 354 6.61 12.84 35.86
C LYS A 354 7.90 12.26 35.24
N ALA A 355 7.77 11.46 34.17
CA ALA A 355 8.93 10.93 33.46
C ALA A 355 9.85 12.03 32.88
N ILE A 356 9.27 13.09 32.32
CA ILE A 356 10.02 14.24 31.77
C ILE A 356 10.73 15.01 32.87
N THR A 357 10.07 15.23 34.02
CA THR A 357 10.68 15.90 35.17
C THR A 357 11.87 15.10 35.70
N HIS A 358 11.75 13.78 35.76
CA HIS A 358 12.84 12.88 36.16
C HIS A 358 13.98 12.85 35.12
N THR A 359 13.68 12.78 33.82
CA THR A 359 14.70 12.73 32.76
C THR A 359 14.27 13.50 31.50
N PRO A 360 14.57 14.81 31.42
CA PRO A 360 14.05 15.70 30.37
C PRO A 360 14.74 15.57 29.00
N THR A 361 15.74 14.68 28.88
CA THR A 361 16.56 14.53 27.67
C THR A 361 16.06 13.44 26.72
N VAL A 362 15.03 12.68 27.09
CA VAL A 362 14.55 11.52 26.32
C VAL A 362 13.47 11.94 25.32
N VAL A 363 13.75 11.77 24.03
CA VAL A 363 12.91 12.18 22.90
C VAL A 363 11.56 11.45 22.88
N GLU A 364 11.54 10.19 23.30
CA GLU A 364 10.35 9.34 23.34
C GLU A 364 9.29 9.89 24.29
N LEU A 365 9.68 10.57 25.37
CA LEU A 365 8.75 11.13 26.34
C LEU A 365 7.92 12.26 25.72
N TYR A 366 8.58 13.21 25.04
CA TYR A 366 7.91 14.28 24.30
C TYR A 366 7.09 13.75 23.13
N SER A 367 7.59 12.72 22.44
CA SER A 367 6.84 12.03 21.37
C SER A 367 5.59 11.32 21.88
N CYS A 368 5.63 10.76 23.10
CA CYS A 368 4.48 10.17 23.78
C CYS A 368 3.49 11.26 24.20
N LEU A 369 3.95 12.36 24.77
CA LEU A 369 3.10 13.49 25.16
C LEU A 369 2.37 14.11 23.95
N ALA A 370 3.09 14.30 22.84
CA ALA A 370 2.52 14.73 21.56
C ALA A 370 1.45 13.74 21.04
N ARG A 371 1.62 12.43 21.29
CA ARG A 371 0.65 11.42 20.90
C ARG A 371 -0.62 11.49 21.75
N ILE A 372 -0.47 11.62 23.07
CA ILE A 372 -1.58 11.73 24.04
C ILE A 372 -2.42 12.97 23.72
N LYS A 373 -1.79 14.14 23.56
CA LYS A 373 -2.50 15.39 23.21
C LYS A 373 -3.25 15.28 21.88
N LYS A 374 -2.65 14.63 20.89
CA LYS A 374 -3.32 14.32 19.61
C LYS A 374 -4.54 13.40 19.79
N HIS A 375 -4.48 12.40 20.68
CA HIS A 375 -5.64 11.55 20.98
C HIS A 375 -6.73 12.31 21.75
N ALA A 376 -6.34 13.25 22.61
CA ALA A 376 -7.25 14.16 23.31
C ALA A 376 -7.91 15.20 22.38
N GLY A 377 -7.52 15.27 21.09
CA GLY A 377 -8.06 16.21 20.11
C GLY A 377 -7.33 17.56 20.05
N ASP A 378 -6.36 17.80 20.94
CA ASP A 378 -5.56 19.01 20.98
C ASP A 378 -4.36 18.90 20.04
N MET A 379 -4.60 19.18 18.76
CA MET A 379 -3.58 19.05 17.71
C MET A 379 -2.47 20.12 17.82
N ILE A 380 -2.78 21.30 18.38
CA ILE A 380 -1.84 22.42 18.45
C ILE A 380 -0.77 22.12 19.50
N THR A 381 -1.16 21.79 20.72
CA THR A 381 -0.20 21.46 21.79
C THR A 381 0.53 20.16 21.47
N ALA A 382 -0.12 19.22 20.78
CA ALA A 382 0.53 18.04 20.25
C ALA A 382 1.67 18.37 19.26
N MET A 383 1.47 19.36 18.40
CA MET A 383 2.50 19.85 17.47
C MET A 383 3.66 20.54 18.22
N GLU A 384 3.37 21.32 19.26
CA GLU A 384 4.40 21.95 20.10
C GLU A 384 5.31 20.92 20.79
N TYR A 385 4.74 19.85 21.36
CA TYR A 385 5.54 18.77 21.94
C TYR A 385 6.31 17.98 20.88
N ALA A 386 5.75 17.77 19.68
CA ALA A 386 6.49 17.17 18.58
C ALA A 386 7.67 18.04 18.14
N LYS A 387 7.52 19.37 18.18
CA LYS A 387 8.61 20.32 17.92
C LYS A 387 9.68 20.23 18.99
N ARG A 388 9.27 20.16 20.26
CA ARG A 388 10.20 19.97 21.38
C ARG A 388 10.99 18.66 21.28
N ALA A 389 10.33 17.57 20.86
CA ALA A 389 10.99 16.30 20.61
C ALA A 389 12.07 16.42 19.52
N HIS A 390 11.78 17.13 18.43
CA HIS A 390 12.75 17.39 17.36
C HIS A 390 13.91 18.29 17.80
N GLU A 391 13.67 19.27 18.67
CA GLU A 391 14.74 20.14 19.21
C GLU A 391 15.78 19.37 20.03
N LEU A 392 15.38 18.26 20.66
CA LEU A 392 16.28 17.39 21.41
C LEU A 392 17.19 16.55 20.51
N ASP A 393 16.71 16.19 19.32
CA ASP A 393 17.51 15.49 18.31
C ASP A 393 17.16 16.00 16.91
N THR A 394 17.95 16.97 16.44
CA THR A 394 17.77 17.57 15.12
C THR A 394 18.28 16.70 13.98
N ALA A 395 19.07 15.65 14.29
CA ALA A 395 19.62 14.72 13.32
C ALA A 395 18.67 13.54 13.02
N ASP A 396 17.75 13.22 13.94
CA ASP A 396 16.78 12.14 13.73
C ASP A 396 15.68 12.53 12.71
N ARG A 397 15.78 11.92 11.52
CA ARG A 397 14.79 12.06 10.45
C ARG A 397 13.40 11.55 10.84
N TYR A 398 13.27 10.51 11.66
CA TYR A 398 11.97 9.97 12.08
C TYR A 398 11.19 10.98 12.93
N VAL A 399 11.85 11.58 13.92
CA VAL A 399 11.25 12.60 14.80
C VAL A 399 10.89 13.85 13.98
N ASN A 400 11.78 14.27 13.06
CA ASN A 400 11.47 15.31 12.09
C ASN A 400 10.24 14.96 11.23
N CYS A 401 10.14 13.75 10.68
CA CYS A 401 8.96 13.34 9.90
C CYS A 401 7.66 13.39 10.73
N LYS A 402 7.73 13.07 12.03
CA LYS A 402 6.56 13.23 12.92
C LYS A 402 6.18 14.69 13.09
N LEU A 403 7.14 15.57 13.34
CA LEU A 403 6.89 17.02 13.40
C LEU A 403 6.24 17.54 12.11
N VAL A 404 6.83 17.23 10.95
CA VAL A 404 6.29 17.60 9.61
C VAL A 404 4.84 17.16 9.49
N LYS A 405 4.53 15.91 9.87
CA LYS A 405 3.17 15.38 9.84
C LYS A 405 2.20 16.14 10.76
N TYR A 406 2.65 16.55 11.93
CA TYR A 406 1.82 17.31 12.88
C TYR A 406 1.58 18.73 12.38
N LEU A 407 2.59 19.40 11.83
CA LEU A 407 2.49 20.71 11.18
C LEU A 407 1.48 20.69 10.02
N MET A 408 1.57 19.68 9.13
CA MET A 408 0.61 19.50 8.02
C MET A 408 -0.83 19.34 8.52
N ARG A 409 -1.03 18.61 9.62
CA ARG A 409 -2.36 18.41 10.22
C ARG A 409 -2.93 19.68 10.84
N CYS A 410 -2.09 20.55 11.37
CA CYS A 410 -2.44 21.88 11.84
C CYS A 410 -2.64 22.92 10.72
N GLY A 411 -2.50 22.53 9.44
CA GLY A 411 -2.63 23.45 8.29
C GLY A 411 -1.38 24.30 8.01
N LYS A 412 -0.28 24.09 8.74
CA LYS A 412 1.00 24.81 8.61
C LYS A 412 1.93 24.08 7.63
N TYR A 413 1.50 23.92 6.38
CA TYR A 413 2.26 23.13 5.42
C TYR A 413 3.56 23.81 4.98
N GLU A 414 3.64 25.14 5.01
CA GLU A 414 4.85 25.89 4.65
C GLU A 414 5.97 25.58 5.66
N GLU A 415 5.70 25.74 6.96
CA GLU A 415 6.65 25.38 8.03
C GLU A 415 6.99 23.88 7.95
N ALA A 416 6.01 23.02 7.62
CA ALA A 416 6.26 21.59 7.46
C ALA A 416 7.25 21.28 6.32
N LEU A 417 7.16 21.99 5.19
CA LEU A 417 8.09 21.84 4.07
C LEU A 417 9.49 22.36 4.42
N ASP A 418 9.60 23.43 5.20
CA ASP A 418 10.90 23.91 5.70
C ASP A 418 11.59 22.86 6.57
N TYR A 419 10.86 22.22 7.50
CA TYR A 419 11.41 21.13 8.32
C TYR A 419 11.77 19.90 7.50
N ALA A 420 10.96 19.54 6.51
CA ALA A 420 11.23 18.41 5.63
C ALA A 420 12.46 18.69 4.75
N GLY A 421 12.64 19.93 4.29
CA GLY A 421 13.74 20.38 3.45
C GLY A 421 15.12 20.18 4.06
N LYS A 422 15.22 20.16 5.39
CA LYS A 422 16.48 19.88 6.13
C LYS A 422 17.08 18.50 5.82
N PHE A 423 16.28 17.56 5.31
CA PHE A 423 16.71 16.21 4.95
C PHE A 423 16.67 15.95 3.43
N THR A 424 16.59 17.02 2.63
CA THR A 424 16.56 16.96 1.17
C THR A 424 17.84 17.51 0.55
N LYS A 425 18.04 17.29 -0.76
CA LYS A 425 19.21 17.82 -1.46
C LYS A 425 19.12 19.34 -1.54
N GLU A 426 20.17 20.05 -1.12
CA GLU A 426 20.22 21.52 -1.13
C GLU A 426 20.11 22.16 -2.53
N THR A 427 20.41 21.39 -3.58
CA THR A 427 20.45 21.89 -4.96
C THR A 427 19.06 22.11 -5.58
N ILE A 428 18.02 21.53 -4.99
CA ILE A 428 16.64 21.59 -5.49
C ILE A 428 15.69 21.98 -4.37
N ASP A 429 14.54 22.54 -4.73
CA ASP A 429 13.49 22.86 -3.77
C ASP A 429 13.01 21.60 -3.03
N ALA A 430 12.70 21.75 -1.73
CA ALA A 430 12.35 20.63 -0.85
C ALA A 430 11.16 19.82 -1.37
N LEU A 431 10.09 20.48 -1.85
CA LEU A 431 8.92 19.78 -2.37
C LEU A 431 9.29 18.97 -3.63
N THR A 432 10.15 19.55 -4.47
CA THR A 432 10.68 18.86 -5.66
C THR A 432 11.42 17.59 -5.27
N SER A 433 12.37 17.72 -4.34
CA SER A 433 13.15 16.58 -3.85
C SER A 433 12.26 15.50 -3.23
N LEU A 434 11.18 15.87 -2.54
CA LEU A 434 10.31 14.90 -1.86
C LEU A 434 9.43 14.12 -2.84
N VAL A 435 8.92 14.79 -3.89
CA VAL A 435 8.16 14.16 -4.97
C VAL A 435 9.06 13.26 -5.82
N ASP A 436 10.28 13.70 -6.14
CA ASP A 436 11.28 12.90 -6.87
C ASP A 436 11.66 11.64 -6.07
N MET A 437 11.77 11.77 -4.75
CA MET A 437 12.01 10.64 -3.83
C MET A 437 10.73 9.84 -3.53
N GLN A 438 9.61 10.17 -4.16
CA GLN A 438 8.33 9.46 -4.06
C GLN A 438 7.85 9.33 -2.61
N SER A 439 7.96 10.43 -1.85
CA SER A 439 7.59 10.51 -0.44
C SER A 439 6.07 10.61 -0.25
N LEU A 440 5.34 9.57 -0.68
CA LEU A 440 3.87 9.50 -0.77
C LEU A 440 3.14 9.95 0.51
N TRP A 441 3.70 9.69 1.69
CA TRP A 441 3.06 10.07 2.94
C TRP A 441 3.04 11.59 3.18
N ILE A 442 4.04 12.33 2.68
CA ILE A 442 4.08 13.79 2.73
C ILE A 442 3.08 14.35 1.73
N GLU A 443 3.10 13.83 0.50
CA GLU A 443 2.19 14.27 -0.57
C GLU A 443 0.72 14.10 -0.15
N VAL A 444 0.38 12.96 0.47
CA VAL A 444 -0.96 12.75 1.03
C VAL A 444 -1.27 13.76 2.14
N GLU A 445 -0.41 13.94 3.15
CA GLU A 445 -0.70 14.89 4.24
C GLU A 445 -0.75 16.35 3.74
N LEU A 446 0.04 16.69 2.71
CA LEU A 446 -0.01 17.98 1.99
C LEU A 446 -1.34 18.16 1.27
N ALA A 447 -1.79 17.19 0.48
CA ALA A 447 -3.07 17.26 -0.22
C ALA A 447 -4.24 17.48 0.75
N TYR A 448 -4.25 16.78 1.88
CA TYR A 448 -5.25 17.00 2.95
C TYR A 448 -5.10 18.35 3.66
N SER A 449 -3.88 18.86 3.83
CA SER A 449 -3.62 20.19 4.41
C SER A 449 -4.16 21.31 3.52
N LEU A 450 -3.87 21.23 2.21
CA LEU A 450 -4.39 22.14 1.19
C LEU A 450 -5.92 22.11 1.13
N TYR A 451 -6.52 20.91 1.18
CA TYR A 451 -7.98 20.75 1.25
C TYR A 451 -8.58 21.44 2.48
N ARG A 452 -7.98 21.27 3.67
CA ARG A 452 -8.44 21.94 4.90
C ARG A 452 -8.36 23.47 4.82
N ARG A 453 -7.43 24.01 4.02
CA ARG A 453 -7.31 25.45 3.74
C ARG A 453 -8.24 25.95 2.64
N GLY A 454 -9.08 25.09 2.06
CA GLY A 454 -9.98 25.43 0.96
C GLY A 454 -9.30 25.53 -0.40
N GLN A 455 -8.02 25.17 -0.52
CA GLN A 455 -7.25 25.21 -1.77
C GLN A 455 -7.51 23.94 -2.58
N LEU A 456 -8.69 23.87 -3.22
CA LEU A 456 -9.15 22.68 -3.94
C LEU A 456 -8.28 22.34 -5.17
N GLY A 457 -7.89 23.36 -5.96
CA GLY A 457 -7.05 23.18 -7.16
C GLY A 457 -5.68 22.56 -6.83
N PRO A 458 -4.88 23.17 -5.93
CA PRO A 458 -3.61 22.61 -5.48
C PRO A 458 -3.75 21.21 -4.87
N SER A 459 -4.79 20.99 -4.05
CA SER A 459 -5.07 19.68 -3.47
C SER A 459 -5.32 18.60 -4.55
N LEU A 460 -6.13 18.91 -5.57
CA LEU A 460 -6.34 18.03 -6.72
C LEU A 460 -5.04 17.80 -7.50
N LYS A 461 -4.22 18.84 -7.71
CA LYS A 461 -2.96 18.69 -8.43
C LYS A 461 -2.03 17.70 -7.74
N VAL A 462 -1.89 17.77 -6.41
CA VAL A 462 -1.11 16.79 -5.64
C VAL A 462 -1.71 15.38 -5.75
N CYS A 463 -3.04 15.23 -5.72
CA CYS A 463 -3.68 13.92 -5.90
C CYS A 463 -3.39 13.31 -7.30
N HIS A 464 -3.38 14.13 -8.35
CA HIS A 464 -2.98 13.70 -9.70
C HIS A 464 -1.50 13.36 -9.80
N THR A 465 -0.61 14.11 -9.14
CA THR A 465 0.81 13.75 -9.04
C THR A 465 1.00 12.36 -8.43
N ILE A 466 0.23 12.02 -7.39
CA ILE A 466 0.25 10.67 -6.81
C ILE A 466 -0.22 9.63 -7.84
N GLU A 467 -1.31 9.86 -8.59
CA GLU A 467 -1.73 8.95 -9.67
C GLU A 467 -0.63 8.75 -10.73
N GLU A 468 0.03 9.83 -11.16
CA GLU A 468 1.13 9.79 -12.12
C GLU A 468 2.30 8.93 -11.59
N GLN A 469 2.65 9.06 -10.30
CA GLN A 469 3.66 8.20 -9.66
C GLN A 469 3.23 6.73 -9.63
N PHE A 470 1.97 6.41 -9.33
CA PHE A 470 1.47 5.03 -9.38
C PHE A 470 1.43 4.46 -10.80
N THR A 471 1.21 5.32 -11.79
CA THR A 471 1.37 4.95 -13.20
C THR A 471 2.83 4.65 -13.52
N SER A 472 3.78 5.47 -13.02
CA SER A 472 5.22 5.19 -13.13
C SER A 472 5.61 3.88 -12.46
N PHE A 473 5.15 3.59 -11.24
CA PHE A 473 5.43 2.32 -10.56
C PHE A 473 4.94 1.12 -11.36
N TYR A 474 3.79 1.25 -12.01
CA TYR A 474 3.29 0.21 -12.91
C TYR A 474 4.21 0.10 -14.14
N ASP A 475 4.64 1.20 -14.73
CA ASP A 475 5.49 1.20 -15.93
C ASP A 475 6.94 0.72 -15.66
N ASP A 476 7.47 0.90 -14.45
CA ASP A 476 8.82 0.47 -14.05
C ASP A 476 9.00 -1.05 -14.18
N GLN A 477 7.91 -1.83 -14.22
CA GLN A 477 7.96 -3.27 -14.47
C GLN A 477 8.41 -3.63 -15.90
N TYR A 478 8.32 -2.69 -16.86
CA TYR A 478 8.44 -2.98 -18.29
C TYR A 478 9.78 -3.64 -18.65
N ASP A 479 10.88 -3.11 -18.11
CA ASP A 479 12.23 -3.65 -18.37
C ASP A 479 12.42 -5.06 -17.77
N PHE A 480 11.65 -5.39 -16.73
CA PHE A 480 11.70 -6.70 -16.08
C PHE A 480 11.08 -7.82 -16.92
N HIS A 481 10.20 -7.50 -17.87
CA HIS A 481 9.67 -8.48 -18.85
C HIS A 481 10.78 -9.16 -19.66
N SER A 482 11.89 -8.45 -19.92
CA SER A 482 13.06 -8.98 -20.63
C SER A 482 14.16 -9.41 -19.67
N TYR A 483 14.43 -8.59 -18.64
CA TYR A 483 15.51 -8.81 -17.68
C TYR A 483 15.35 -10.14 -16.94
N CYS A 484 14.16 -10.46 -16.43
CA CYS A 484 13.94 -11.67 -15.65
C CYS A 484 14.06 -12.94 -16.50
N MET A 485 13.66 -12.89 -17.78
CA MET A 485 13.87 -14.01 -18.72
C MET A 485 15.35 -14.23 -19.01
N ARG A 486 16.14 -13.14 -19.04
CA ARG A 486 17.59 -13.20 -19.25
C ARG A 486 18.32 -13.70 -18.01
N LYS A 487 17.90 -13.30 -16.81
CA LYS A 487 18.50 -13.70 -15.53
C LYS A 487 17.92 -14.98 -14.93
N ALA A 488 16.88 -15.54 -15.54
CA ALA A 488 16.17 -16.73 -15.10
C ALA A 488 15.52 -16.61 -13.71
N THR A 489 15.15 -15.40 -13.29
CA THR A 489 14.42 -15.13 -12.03
C THR A 489 12.92 -15.10 -12.30
N ILE A 490 12.38 -16.24 -12.74
CA ILE A 490 11.02 -16.34 -13.29
C ILE A 490 9.94 -16.39 -12.21
N CYS A 491 10.24 -16.93 -11.03
CA CYS A 491 9.32 -16.90 -9.89
C CYS A 491 9.15 -15.47 -9.37
N GLY A 492 10.28 -14.76 -9.17
CA GLY A 492 10.26 -13.36 -8.79
C GLY A 492 9.56 -12.46 -9.82
N TYR A 493 9.64 -12.79 -11.11
CA TYR A 493 8.89 -12.09 -12.14
C TYR A 493 7.38 -12.33 -12.07
N ALA A 494 6.93 -13.57 -11.85
CA ALA A 494 5.52 -13.84 -11.61
C ALA A 494 4.97 -13.06 -10.40
N ASP A 495 5.76 -13.00 -9.32
CA ASP A 495 5.43 -12.25 -8.11
C ASP A 495 5.41 -10.73 -8.37
N LEU A 496 6.32 -10.23 -9.20
CA LEU A 496 6.32 -8.84 -9.68
C LEU A 496 5.03 -8.51 -10.43
N ILE A 497 4.62 -9.33 -11.42
CA ILE A 497 3.39 -9.10 -12.19
C ILE A 497 2.17 -9.03 -11.27
N LYS A 498 2.05 -9.97 -10.33
CA LYS A 498 0.96 -9.98 -9.34
C LYS A 498 0.99 -8.76 -8.43
N THR A 499 2.18 -8.31 -8.03
CA THR A 499 2.35 -7.11 -7.19
C THR A 499 1.98 -5.85 -7.95
N SER A 500 2.42 -5.72 -9.21
CA SER A 500 2.09 -4.60 -10.10
C SER A 500 0.59 -4.51 -10.37
N ASP A 501 -0.11 -5.64 -10.52
CA ASP A 501 -1.57 -5.67 -10.70
C ASP A 501 -2.33 -5.14 -9.46
N ASN A 502 -1.71 -5.20 -8.28
CA ASN A 502 -2.29 -4.74 -7.02
C ASN A 502 -1.64 -3.44 -6.49
N ILE A 503 -0.77 -2.78 -7.26
CA ILE A 503 0.05 -1.66 -6.77
C ILE A 503 -0.81 -0.49 -6.22
N ARG A 504 -1.95 -0.21 -6.87
CA ARG A 504 -2.89 0.84 -6.46
C ARG A 504 -3.70 0.51 -5.20
N ASN A 505 -3.64 -0.72 -4.69
CA ASN A 505 -4.19 -1.06 -3.37
C ASN A 505 -3.32 -0.53 -2.20
N HIS A 506 -2.28 0.24 -2.51
CA HIS A 506 -1.47 0.92 -1.50
C HIS A 506 -2.27 2.03 -0.80
N ARG A 507 -2.07 2.16 0.52
CA ARG A 507 -2.81 3.11 1.37
C ARG A 507 -2.74 4.56 0.90
N ALA A 508 -1.59 5.00 0.38
CA ALA A 508 -1.43 6.37 -0.08
C ALA A 508 -2.31 6.67 -1.30
N TYR A 509 -2.38 5.73 -2.25
CA TYR A 509 -3.25 5.84 -3.41
C TYR A 509 -4.71 5.90 -3.01
N ILE A 510 -5.18 4.97 -2.17
CA ILE A 510 -6.57 4.93 -1.70
C ILE A 510 -6.96 6.27 -1.03
N LYS A 511 -6.06 6.83 -0.21
CA LYS A 511 -6.29 8.13 0.42
C LYS A 511 -6.37 9.28 -0.58
N ALA A 512 -5.46 9.33 -1.55
CA ALA A 512 -5.46 10.35 -2.59
C ALA A 512 -6.70 10.23 -3.49
N ALA A 513 -7.07 9.01 -3.90
CA ALA A 513 -8.26 8.71 -4.68
C ALA A 513 -9.55 9.12 -3.94
N ASN A 514 -9.66 8.79 -2.65
CA ASN A 514 -10.80 9.21 -1.82
C ASN A 514 -10.89 10.73 -1.70
N LEU A 515 -9.76 11.41 -1.48
CA LEU A 515 -9.72 12.87 -1.38
C LEU A 515 -10.07 13.54 -2.72
N ALA A 516 -9.48 13.10 -3.83
CA ALA A 516 -9.78 13.61 -5.16
C ALA A 516 -11.26 13.42 -5.51
N THR A 517 -11.80 12.22 -5.27
CA THR A 517 -13.22 11.91 -5.48
C THR A 517 -14.12 12.81 -4.66
N ARG A 518 -13.81 12.99 -3.37
CA ARG A 518 -14.54 13.92 -2.50
C ARG A 518 -14.55 15.34 -3.06
N ILE A 519 -13.41 15.85 -3.50
CA ILE A 519 -13.32 17.20 -4.06
C ILE A 519 -14.13 17.31 -5.35
N TYR A 520 -14.05 16.33 -6.24
CA TYR A 520 -14.84 16.33 -7.48
C TYR A 520 -16.35 16.27 -7.24
N LEU A 521 -16.81 15.45 -6.30
CA LEU A 521 -18.23 15.40 -5.91
C LEU A 521 -18.68 16.73 -5.29
N GLU A 522 -17.84 17.37 -4.48
CA GLU A 522 -18.12 18.69 -3.90
C GLU A 522 -18.23 19.78 -4.99
N LEU A 523 -17.38 19.73 -6.02
CA LEU A 523 -17.44 20.64 -7.18
C LEU A 523 -18.68 20.40 -8.04
N ASP A 524 -19.06 19.13 -8.24
CA ASP A 524 -20.29 18.76 -8.93
C ASP A 524 -21.54 19.25 -8.18
N ASP A 525 -21.57 19.11 -6.84
CA ASP A 525 -22.66 19.62 -6.02
C ASP A 525 -22.76 21.15 -6.08
N ARG A 526 -21.62 21.86 -6.10
CA ARG A 526 -21.58 23.32 -6.28
C ARG A 526 -22.11 23.75 -7.65
N LYS A 527 -21.82 22.98 -8.69
CA LYS A 527 -22.33 23.20 -10.06
C LYS A 527 -23.85 22.96 -10.15
N ASN A 528 -24.37 22.01 -9.39
CA ASN A 528 -25.77 21.58 -9.43
C ASN A 528 -26.70 22.31 -8.43
N LYS A 529 -26.17 23.14 -7.53
CA LYS A 529 -27.00 23.97 -6.65
C LYS A 529 -27.69 25.08 -7.45
N PRO A 530 -29.03 25.21 -7.39
CA PRO A 530 -29.71 26.37 -7.98
C PRO A 530 -29.28 27.64 -7.23
N GLU A 531 -28.92 28.70 -7.96
CA GLU A 531 -28.69 30.02 -7.39
C GLU A 531 -29.95 30.49 -6.62
N LYS A 532 -29.94 30.30 -5.31
CA LYS A 532 -30.83 30.96 -4.36
C LYS A 532 -30.02 31.36 -3.14
N ASP A 533 -29.31 32.48 -3.25
CA ASP A 533 -29.60 33.63 -2.40
C ASP A 533 -28.90 34.88 -2.93
N GLY A 534 -29.70 35.92 -3.17
CA GLY A 534 -29.24 37.28 -3.42
C GLY A 534 -28.74 37.93 -2.13
N GLY A 535 -27.69 37.36 -1.53
CA GLY A 535 -26.90 38.01 -0.49
C GLY A 535 -25.83 38.87 -1.16
N LYS A 536 -25.90 40.19 -0.98
CA LYS A 536 -24.90 41.16 -1.46
C LYS A 536 -23.48 40.72 -1.07
N GLU A 537 -22.75 40.11 -1.99
CA GLU A 537 -21.31 40.33 -2.03
C GLU A 537 -21.10 41.78 -2.44
N VAL A 538 -20.52 42.55 -1.54
CA VAL A 538 -20.00 43.89 -1.81
C VAL A 538 -18.96 43.73 -2.91
N ASN A 539 -19.41 43.96 -4.13
CA ASN A 539 -18.57 44.06 -5.31
C ASN A 539 -17.78 45.36 -5.18
N THR A 540 -16.65 45.35 -4.48
CA THR A 540 -15.65 46.43 -4.55
C THR A 540 -14.87 46.32 -5.85
N GLN A 541 -15.58 46.29 -6.98
CA GLN A 541 -15.02 46.71 -8.26
C GLN A 541 -14.85 48.23 -8.21
N LYS A 542 -13.69 48.69 -7.76
CA LYS A 542 -13.19 49.99 -8.20
C LYS A 542 -13.12 49.93 -9.72
N GLN A 543 -14.01 50.67 -10.39
CA GLN A 543 -13.91 50.89 -11.83
C GLN A 543 -12.58 51.59 -12.10
N GLU A 544 -11.59 50.84 -12.61
CA GLU A 544 -10.33 51.40 -13.10
C GLU A 544 -10.63 52.41 -14.22
N SER A 545 -10.06 53.60 -14.09
CA SER A 545 -10.18 54.66 -15.10
C SER A 545 -9.47 54.28 -16.40
N ALA A 546 -9.87 54.89 -17.51
CA ALA A 546 -9.25 54.66 -18.83
C ALA A 546 -7.73 54.95 -18.85
N GLN A 547 -7.24 55.74 -17.88
CA GLN A 547 -5.83 56.08 -17.71
C GLN A 547 -5.04 54.92 -17.08
N GLU A 548 -5.59 54.26 -16.06
CA GLU A 548 -5.00 53.06 -15.41
C GLU A 548 -4.92 51.87 -16.37
N ARG A 549 -5.93 51.67 -17.23
CA ARG A 549 -5.87 50.66 -18.32
C ARG A 549 -4.74 50.94 -19.32
N LYS A 550 -4.43 52.21 -19.58
CA LYS A 550 -3.38 52.63 -20.52
C LYS A 550 -1.99 52.45 -19.91
N GLU A 551 -1.82 52.74 -18.62
CA GLU A 551 -0.59 52.46 -17.86
C GLU A 551 -0.34 50.97 -17.68
N ARG A 552 -1.36 50.17 -17.36
CA ARG A 552 -1.25 48.72 -17.25
C ARG A 552 -0.93 48.05 -18.59
N ARG A 553 -1.44 48.58 -19.71
CA ARG A 553 -1.04 48.14 -21.06
C ARG A 553 0.41 48.54 -21.39
N LYS A 554 0.88 49.70 -20.94
CA LYS A 554 2.30 50.09 -21.04
C LYS A 554 3.20 49.20 -20.17
N GLN A 555 2.80 48.89 -18.94
CA GLN A 555 3.54 47.97 -18.06
C GLN A 555 3.55 46.53 -18.60
N ASN A 556 2.44 46.04 -19.18
CA ASN A 556 2.40 44.73 -19.80
C ASN A 556 3.23 44.68 -21.09
N LYS A 557 3.24 45.73 -21.90
CA LYS A 557 4.17 45.82 -23.05
C LYS A 557 5.63 45.89 -22.59
N ALA A 558 5.94 46.61 -21.51
CA ALA A 558 7.28 46.64 -20.94
C ALA A 558 7.72 45.26 -20.39
N LYS A 559 6.82 44.51 -19.74
CA LYS A 559 7.06 43.14 -19.25
C LYS A 559 7.22 42.12 -20.38
N VAL A 560 6.46 42.25 -21.47
CA VAL A 560 6.59 41.40 -22.66
C VAL A 560 7.90 41.69 -23.40
N VAL A 561 8.30 42.96 -23.49
CA VAL A 561 9.60 43.34 -24.06
C VAL A 561 10.76 42.88 -23.16
N GLN A 562 10.65 42.97 -21.83
CA GLN A 562 11.62 42.39 -20.90
C GLN A 562 11.75 40.87 -21.06
N LYS A 563 10.62 40.14 -21.17
CA LYS A 563 10.62 38.69 -21.44
C LYS A 563 11.17 38.31 -22.81
N ALA A 564 11.11 39.21 -23.80
CA ALA A 564 11.68 38.97 -25.12
C ALA A 564 13.19 39.26 -25.19
N THR A 565 13.70 40.15 -24.34
CA THR A 565 15.13 40.46 -24.21
C THR A 565 15.88 39.57 -23.23
N GLU A 566 15.18 38.89 -22.33
CA GLU A 566 15.74 37.79 -21.54
C GLU A 566 15.62 36.49 -22.35
N GLY A 567 16.63 36.19 -23.16
CA GLY A 567 16.76 34.88 -23.79
C GLY A 567 16.64 33.75 -22.75
N LYS A 568 15.97 32.65 -23.14
CA LYS A 568 15.72 31.41 -22.37
C LYS A 568 16.64 31.27 -21.15
N LYS A 569 16.19 31.78 -20.01
CA LYS A 569 16.75 31.43 -18.71
C LYS A 569 16.23 30.04 -18.37
N ASP A 570 17.16 29.19 -17.98
CA ASP A 570 17.00 27.81 -17.54
C ASP A 570 15.80 27.65 -16.58
N ASP A 571 14.77 26.91 -16.97
CA ASP A 571 13.55 26.59 -16.18
C ASP A 571 13.87 25.72 -14.93
N SER A 572 15.14 25.43 -14.66
CA SER A 572 15.62 24.59 -13.57
C SER A 572 15.51 25.23 -12.17
N LYS A 573 15.21 26.53 -12.06
CA LYS A 573 15.20 27.25 -10.77
C LYS A 573 13.85 27.36 -10.05
N ASP A 574 12.72 27.15 -10.71
CA ASP A 574 11.39 27.30 -10.06
C ASP A 574 10.87 26.01 -9.39
N GLY A 575 11.45 24.84 -9.69
CA GLY A 575 11.10 23.57 -9.06
C GLY A 575 9.59 23.22 -9.12
N LEU A 576 9.16 22.28 -8.28
CA LEU A 576 7.77 21.85 -8.11
C LEU A 576 6.92 22.85 -7.28
N LYS A 577 7.34 24.12 -7.13
CA LYS A 577 6.53 25.16 -6.46
C LYS A 577 5.17 25.36 -7.13
N TYR A 578 5.05 25.02 -8.42
CA TYR A 578 3.79 25.06 -9.14
C TYR A 578 2.73 24.08 -8.59
N LEU A 579 3.09 23.08 -7.78
CA LEU A 579 2.12 22.18 -7.13
C LEU A 579 1.27 22.89 -6.08
N ILE A 580 1.82 23.94 -5.46
CA ILE A 580 1.21 24.69 -4.35
C ILE A 580 0.90 26.15 -4.69
N ASP A 581 1.11 26.56 -5.94
CA ASP A 581 0.68 27.87 -6.42
C ASP A 581 -0.86 27.96 -6.40
N ASN A 582 -1.41 29.16 -6.19
CA ASN A 582 -2.86 29.36 -6.16
C ASN A 582 -3.53 29.02 -7.50
N ASN A 583 -2.78 29.06 -8.61
CA ASN A 583 -3.27 28.65 -9.93
C ASN A 583 -3.07 27.15 -10.22
N ALA A 584 -2.43 26.40 -9.31
CA ALA A 584 -2.20 24.98 -9.48
C ALA A 584 -3.53 24.22 -9.59
N GLY A 585 -3.62 23.32 -10.57
CA GLY A 585 -4.82 22.51 -10.79
C GLY A 585 -6.05 23.30 -11.23
N ALA A 586 -5.89 24.54 -11.74
CA ALA A 586 -7.00 25.33 -12.27
C ALA A 586 -7.75 24.61 -13.41
N ASP A 587 -7.05 23.78 -14.19
CA ASP A 587 -7.65 22.97 -15.26
C ASP A 587 -8.60 21.92 -14.70
N TYR A 588 -8.26 21.31 -13.56
CA TYR A 588 -9.14 20.32 -12.90
C TYR A 588 -10.39 20.96 -12.32
N LEU A 589 -10.33 22.23 -11.91
CA LEU A 589 -11.50 22.99 -11.44
C LEU A 589 -12.45 23.38 -12.58
N LYS A 590 -11.97 23.35 -13.83
CA LYS A 590 -12.74 23.65 -15.04
C LYS A 590 -13.10 22.40 -15.85
N ALA A 591 -12.92 21.21 -15.27
CA ALA A 591 -13.26 19.98 -15.95
C ALA A 591 -14.73 19.98 -16.38
N ASN A 592 -15.00 19.50 -17.61
CA ASN A 592 -16.34 19.46 -18.17
C ASN A 592 -17.27 18.54 -17.36
N ASP A 593 -16.71 17.39 -16.93
CA ASP A 593 -17.40 16.36 -16.17
C ASP A 593 -16.55 15.94 -14.95
N PHE A 594 -16.99 16.38 -13.77
CA PHE A 594 -16.35 16.04 -12.50
C PHE A 594 -16.62 14.60 -12.08
N VAL A 595 -17.78 14.05 -12.43
CA VAL A 595 -18.13 12.66 -12.09
C VAL A 595 -17.28 11.68 -12.89
N GLU A 596 -16.99 12.00 -14.16
CA GLU A 596 -16.06 11.21 -14.97
C GLU A 596 -14.62 11.29 -14.43
N SER A 597 -14.20 12.49 -14.02
CA SER A 597 -12.89 12.71 -13.40
C SER A 597 -12.75 11.97 -12.07
N ALA A 598 -13.82 11.87 -11.28
CA ALA A 598 -13.85 11.04 -10.07
C ALA A 598 -13.84 9.53 -10.41
N SER A 599 -14.53 9.14 -11.48
CA SER A 599 -14.64 7.74 -11.92
C SER A 599 -13.30 7.13 -12.32
N THR A 600 -12.31 7.92 -12.76
CA THR A 600 -10.98 7.40 -13.08
C THR A 600 -10.27 6.88 -11.83
N PHE A 601 -10.21 7.68 -10.76
CA PHE A 601 -9.59 7.32 -9.49
C PHE A 601 -10.23 6.08 -8.84
N VAL A 602 -11.57 6.06 -8.70
CA VAL A 602 -12.25 4.91 -8.07
C VAL A 602 -12.30 3.69 -8.97
N GLY A 603 -12.25 3.89 -10.30
CA GLY A 603 -12.28 2.84 -11.30
C GLY A 603 -11.05 1.94 -11.25
N HIS A 604 -9.87 2.53 -11.01
CA HIS A 604 -8.62 1.76 -10.84
C HIS A 604 -8.63 0.78 -9.65
N LEU A 605 -9.52 1.00 -8.68
CA LEU A 605 -9.66 0.18 -7.47
C LEU A 605 -10.77 -0.87 -7.59
N LEU A 606 -11.61 -0.82 -8.62
CA LEU A 606 -12.87 -1.58 -8.70
C LEU A 606 -12.65 -3.10 -8.70
N GLU A 607 -11.59 -3.58 -9.35
CA GLU A 607 -11.24 -5.00 -9.38
C GLU A 607 -10.43 -5.43 -8.16
N LEU A 608 -9.83 -4.48 -7.44
CA LEU A 608 -8.98 -4.76 -6.29
C LEU A 608 -9.81 -5.09 -5.03
N ASP A 609 -9.12 -5.68 -4.06
CA ASP A 609 -9.65 -6.04 -2.75
C ASP A 609 -9.24 -4.99 -1.72
N VAL A 610 -10.02 -3.91 -1.70
CA VAL A 610 -9.74 -2.70 -0.91
C VAL A 610 -10.28 -2.86 0.51
N LYS A 611 -9.44 -2.58 1.51
CA LYS A 611 -9.84 -2.68 2.93
C LYS A 611 -10.58 -1.45 3.46
N ASP A 612 -10.34 -0.27 2.87
CA ASP A 612 -10.89 1.00 3.35
C ASP A 612 -12.38 1.14 3.01
N LEU A 613 -13.21 1.38 4.02
CA LEU A 613 -14.65 1.53 3.84
C LEU A 613 -15.03 2.83 3.12
N HIS A 614 -14.24 3.90 3.28
CA HIS A 614 -14.52 5.19 2.63
C HIS A 614 -14.43 5.09 1.11
N TYR A 615 -13.58 4.19 0.60
CA TYR A 615 -13.52 3.91 -0.83
C TYR A 615 -14.88 3.46 -1.36
N TYR A 616 -15.53 2.51 -0.67
CA TYR A 616 -16.83 2.00 -1.11
C TYR A 616 -17.91 3.09 -1.07
N GLN A 617 -17.89 3.99 -0.08
CA GLN A 617 -18.82 5.11 0.00
C GLN A 617 -18.64 6.09 -1.18
N TYR A 618 -17.40 6.51 -1.45
CA TYR A 618 -17.11 7.43 -2.55
C TYR A 618 -17.35 6.80 -3.93
N ALA A 619 -16.92 5.56 -4.13
CA ALA A 619 -17.17 4.83 -5.37
C ALA A 619 -18.67 4.63 -5.60
N PHE A 620 -19.43 4.28 -4.56
CA PHE A 620 -20.89 4.15 -4.65
C PHE A 620 -21.53 5.46 -5.10
N GLU A 621 -21.20 6.59 -4.49
CA GLU A 621 -21.77 7.89 -4.86
C GLU A 621 -21.42 8.29 -6.30
N VAL A 622 -20.19 8.02 -6.77
CA VAL A 622 -19.81 8.24 -8.18
C VAL A 622 -20.67 7.39 -9.13
N TYR A 623 -20.79 6.08 -8.88
CA TYR A 623 -21.55 5.19 -9.75
C TYR A 623 -23.06 5.36 -9.64
N ARG A 624 -23.54 5.89 -8.50
CA ARG A 624 -24.92 6.33 -8.29
C ARG A 624 -25.25 7.50 -9.22
N ARG A 625 -24.39 8.51 -9.28
CA ARG A 625 -24.54 9.65 -10.23
C ARG A 625 -24.43 9.22 -11.69
N LYS A 626 -23.61 8.21 -12.00
CA LYS A 626 -23.50 7.61 -13.35
C LYS A 626 -24.62 6.61 -13.71
N GLY A 627 -25.50 6.26 -12.77
CA GLY A 627 -26.57 5.26 -12.98
C GLY A 627 -26.08 3.84 -13.26
N LYS A 628 -24.91 3.44 -12.75
CA LYS A 628 -24.30 2.11 -13.01
C LYS A 628 -24.64 1.09 -11.90
N ILE A 629 -25.85 0.56 -11.95
CA ILE A 629 -26.45 -0.28 -10.89
C ILE A 629 -25.67 -1.56 -10.59
N LEU A 630 -25.18 -2.27 -11.62
CA LEU A 630 -24.40 -3.49 -11.42
C LEU A 630 -23.05 -3.21 -10.72
N ILE A 631 -22.45 -2.05 -10.98
CA ILE A 631 -21.20 -1.65 -10.32
C ILE A 631 -21.46 -1.30 -8.86
N MET A 632 -22.55 -0.56 -8.57
CA MET A 632 -22.97 -0.30 -7.19
C MET A 632 -23.21 -1.61 -6.42
N THR A 633 -23.91 -2.55 -7.04
CA THR A 633 -24.19 -3.87 -6.46
C THR A 633 -22.89 -4.64 -6.15
N LYS A 634 -21.92 -4.61 -7.07
CA LYS A 634 -20.57 -5.19 -6.86
C LYS A 634 -19.86 -4.55 -5.67
N LEU A 635 -19.94 -3.23 -5.52
CA LEU A 635 -19.33 -2.51 -4.39
C LEU A 635 -19.97 -2.90 -3.06
N ILE A 636 -21.30 -3.02 -3.00
CA ILE A 636 -22.02 -3.46 -1.80
C ILE A 636 -21.62 -4.89 -1.39
N VAL A 637 -21.52 -5.82 -2.35
CA VAL A 637 -21.06 -7.20 -2.06
C VAL A 637 -19.65 -7.21 -1.49
N LYS A 638 -18.73 -6.45 -2.10
CA LYS A 638 -17.34 -6.34 -1.61
C LYS A 638 -17.26 -5.69 -0.23
N ALA A 639 -18.03 -4.62 0.01
CA ALA A 639 -18.08 -3.94 1.29
C ALA A 639 -18.66 -4.83 2.39
N PHE A 640 -19.75 -5.57 2.11
CA PHE A 640 -20.38 -6.51 3.04
C PHE A 640 -19.43 -7.64 3.45
N ALA A 641 -18.69 -8.21 2.49
CA ALA A 641 -17.72 -9.27 2.77
C ALA A 641 -16.60 -8.83 3.73
N ARG A 642 -16.34 -7.52 3.85
CA ARG A 642 -15.28 -6.95 4.69
C ARG A 642 -15.79 -6.35 5.99
N HIS A 643 -16.95 -5.68 5.96
CA HIS A 643 -17.44 -4.82 7.04
C HIS A 643 -18.93 -5.04 7.34
N PRO A 644 -19.39 -6.29 7.59
CA PRO A 644 -20.82 -6.61 7.63
C PRO A 644 -21.58 -5.89 8.77
N LEU A 645 -20.90 -5.61 9.89
CA LEU A 645 -21.49 -4.98 11.09
C LEU A 645 -20.98 -3.55 11.33
N ASN A 646 -20.32 -2.94 10.35
CA ASN A 646 -19.81 -1.59 10.50
C ASN A 646 -20.93 -0.56 10.29
N ARG A 647 -21.09 0.39 11.23
CA ARG A 647 -22.07 1.49 11.18
C ARG A 647 -22.10 2.21 9.83
N ASP A 648 -20.93 2.47 9.23
CA ASP A 648 -20.82 3.21 7.98
C ASP A 648 -21.18 2.35 6.76
N PHE A 649 -21.01 1.02 6.84
CA PHE A 649 -21.53 0.10 5.84
C PHE A 649 -23.06 0.02 5.92
N VAL A 650 -23.61 0.02 7.13
CA VAL A 650 -25.07 0.02 7.35
C VAL A 650 -25.72 1.21 6.64
N LYS A 651 -25.16 2.43 6.81
CA LYS A 651 -25.64 3.62 6.09
C LYS A 651 -25.60 3.45 4.57
N LEU A 652 -24.46 2.97 4.07
CA LEU A 652 -24.26 2.73 2.64
C LEU A 652 -25.27 1.71 2.07
N PHE A 653 -25.56 0.65 2.81
CA PHE A 653 -26.54 -0.36 2.42
C PHE A 653 -27.96 0.20 2.38
N LEU A 654 -28.34 1.02 3.37
CA LEU A 654 -29.65 1.69 3.39
C LEU A 654 -29.81 2.64 2.20
N GLU A 655 -28.78 3.43 1.88
CA GLU A 655 -28.78 4.31 0.70
C GLU A 655 -28.93 3.54 -0.61
N TYR A 656 -28.33 2.35 -0.71
CA TYR A 656 -28.48 1.47 -1.87
C TYR A 656 -29.90 0.93 -2.02
N VAL A 657 -30.53 0.49 -0.92
CA VAL A 657 -31.92 0.03 -0.93
C VAL A 657 -32.86 1.17 -1.34
N GLU A 658 -32.71 2.35 -0.75
CA GLU A 658 -33.51 3.53 -1.13
C GLU A 658 -33.32 3.93 -2.60
N TYR A 659 -32.11 3.77 -3.14
CA TYR A 659 -31.84 4.05 -4.54
C TYR A 659 -32.61 3.10 -5.46
N LEU A 660 -32.64 1.80 -5.14
CA LEU A 660 -33.38 0.78 -5.90
C LEU A 660 -34.90 0.98 -5.80
N GLU A 661 -35.41 1.39 -4.63
CA GLU A 661 -36.83 1.74 -4.46
C GLU A 661 -37.24 2.92 -5.35
N LYS A 662 -36.37 3.93 -5.49
CA LYS A 662 -36.61 5.12 -6.33
C LYS A 662 -36.39 4.86 -7.82
N ASN A 663 -35.53 3.89 -8.17
CA ASN A 663 -35.14 3.58 -9.55
C ASN A 663 -35.38 2.08 -9.82
N PRO A 664 -36.62 1.67 -10.10
CA PRO A 664 -36.94 0.27 -10.32
C PRO A 664 -36.14 -0.29 -11.51
N VAL A 665 -35.56 -1.47 -11.31
CA VAL A 665 -34.77 -2.20 -12.31
C VAL A 665 -35.56 -3.36 -12.88
N GLU A 666 -35.30 -3.68 -14.15
CA GLU A 666 -35.94 -4.78 -14.89
C GLU A 666 -34.95 -5.91 -15.21
N ASP A 667 -35.49 -7.05 -15.62
CA ASP A 667 -34.77 -8.22 -16.14
C ASP A 667 -33.69 -8.81 -15.23
N VAL A 668 -32.53 -9.12 -15.82
CA VAL A 668 -31.36 -9.75 -15.18
C VAL A 668 -30.79 -8.88 -14.07
N THR A 669 -30.87 -7.55 -14.22
CA THR A 669 -30.38 -6.62 -13.20
C THR A 669 -31.17 -6.79 -11.91
N LYS A 670 -32.50 -6.89 -11.99
CA LYS A 670 -33.37 -7.14 -10.83
C LYS A 670 -33.06 -8.47 -10.15
N GLN A 671 -32.87 -9.54 -10.94
CA GLN A 671 -32.50 -10.85 -10.39
C GLN A 671 -31.19 -10.81 -9.61
N ILE A 672 -30.19 -10.09 -10.13
CA ILE A 672 -28.89 -9.94 -9.46
C ILE A 672 -29.02 -9.10 -8.18
N THR A 673 -29.73 -7.97 -8.22
CA THR A 673 -29.90 -7.10 -7.05
C THR A 673 -30.69 -7.81 -5.95
N ASP A 674 -31.78 -8.50 -6.28
CA ASP A 674 -32.61 -9.23 -5.33
C ASP A 674 -31.83 -10.40 -4.69
N ALA A 675 -31.02 -11.11 -5.47
CA ALA A 675 -30.16 -12.18 -4.97
C ALA A 675 -29.09 -11.65 -4.00
N VAL A 676 -28.52 -10.47 -4.27
CA VAL A 676 -27.54 -9.83 -3.38
C VAL A 676 -28.20 -9.33 -2.10
N ILE A 677 -29.37 -8.69 -2.19
CA ILE A 677 -30.13 -8.25 -1.01
C ILE A 677 -30.45 -9.46 -0.14
N LYS A 678 -30.98 -10.54 -0.72
CA LYS A 678 -31.29 -11.78 0.02
C LYS A 678 -30.04 -12.39 0.67
N LYS A 679 -28.88 -12.34 0.01
CA LYS A 679 -27.62 -12.81 0.58
C LYS A 679 -27.19 -11.99 1.81
N ILE A 680 -27.50 -10.69 1.84
CA ILE A 680 -27.15 -9.78 2.94
C ILE A 680 -28.18 -9.89 4.08
N THR A 681 -29.48 -9.96 3.77
CA THR A 681 -30.56 -10.05 4.76
C THR A 681 -30.72 -11.46 5.35
N GLY A 682 -30.22 -12.50 4.65
CA GLY A 682 -30.42 -13.89 5.04
C GLY A 682 -31.90 -14.27 4.98
N ASP A 683 -32.40 -14.91 6.05
CA ASP A 683 -33.81 -15.31 6.18
C ASP A 683 -34.74 -14.18 6.63
N ARG A 684 -34.19 -12.99 6.92
CA ARG A 684 -34.97 -11.84 7.40
C ARG A 684 -35.62 -11.12 6.23
N ASP A 685 -36.85 -10.67 6.42
CA ASP A 685 -37.51 -9.77 5.49
C ASP A 685 -36.79 -8.40 5.46
N LEU A 686 -36.71 -7.78 4.28
CA LEU A 686 -35.97 -6.54 4.05
C LEU A 686 -36.48 -5.40 4.95
N SER A 687 -37.80 -5.33 5.16
CA SER A 687 -38.43 -4.34 6.03
C SER A 687 -38.01 -4.48 7.49
N THR A 688 -37.90 -5.72 7.97
CA THR A 688 -37.52 -6.05 9.35
C THR A 688 -36.03 -5.80 9.56
N TYR A 689 -35.20 -6.21 8.60
CA TYR A 689 -33.76 -5.98 8.65
C TYR A 689 -33.41 -4.48 8.61
N LYS A 690 -34.12 -3.69 7.80
CA LYS A 690 -33.98 -2.22 7.77
C LYS A 690 -34.23 -1.60 9.15
N ALA A 691 -35.30 -2.00 9.83
CA ALA A 691 -35.62 -1.50 11.17
C ALA A 691 -34.59 -1.91 12.24
N GLU A 692 -33.99 -3.10 12.13
CA GLU A 692 -32.89 -3.54 13.01
C GLU A 692 -31.63 -2.70 12.80
N LEU A 693 -31.27 -2.45 11.55
CA LEU A 693 -30.12 -1.63 11.18
C LEU A 693 -30.27 -0.18 11.63
N GLU A 694 -31.47 0.40 11.52
CA GLU A 694 -31.77 1.75 12.01
C GLU A 694 -31.63 1.84 13.54
N LYS A 695 -32.01 0.80 14.29
CA LYS A 695 -31.77 0.72 15.74
C LYS A 695 -30.28 0.67 16.07
N ILE A 696 -29.49 -0.08 15.30
CA ILE A 696 -28.02 -0.14 15.46
C ILE A 696 -27.37 1.21 15.15
N LEU A 697 -27.92 2.01 14.24
CA LEU A 697 -27.40 3.36 13.94
C LEU A 697 -27.72 4.39 15.03
N ALA A 698 -28.80 4.19 15.77
CA ALA A 698 -29.29 5.07 16.84
C ALA A 698 -28.61 4.82 18.20
N GLN A 699 -28.08 3.61 18.41
CA GLN A 699 -27.19 3.25 19.51
C GLN A 699 -25.75 3.70 19.21
#